data_AF-A0AAW0I8G3-F1
#
_entry.id   AF-A0AAW0I8G3-F1
#
_cell.length_a   1.000
_cell.length_b   1.000
_cell.length_c   1.000
_cell.angle_alpha   90.00
_cell.angle_beta   90.00
_cell.angle_gamma   90.00
#
_symmetry.space_group_name_H-M   'P 1'
#
loop_
_entity.id
_entity.type
_entity.pdbx_description
1 polymer ?
#
loop_
_entity_poly.entity_id
_entity_poly.type
_entity_poly.pdbx_seq_one_letter_code
_entity_poly.pdbx_strand_id
1 'polypeptide(L)'
;MSASLLSSYQAALHPLDMSLLEGQVGVEDLVLLEPLDEDSLIKNLRLRYEEKEIYTYIGSVVISVNPYQSLPIYGPEFIAKYRDYTFYELKPHIYALANMAYQSLKDRDLDQCILITGESGAGKTEASKLVMSYVAAVCGKGEQVNVVKEQLLQSNPVLEAFGNAKTIRNDNSSRFGKYMDIEFDFKGSPLGGVITNYLLEKSRVVKQLKGERNFHIFYQLLAGADAQLLKALKLEQDASSYAYLNGAVSQMNAMDDASNFRALQSAMSVIGFSEDEIRQVLEVTALVLKLGNVKLTDEFQANGIAASGIADGKVVREIGELMGLSSMELERALCSRTMETAKEKVVTVLNVTQAQYARDALAKNVYSRLFDWIVNRINESIKVGSGEKRKVMGVLDIYGFEILENNSFEQFVINYCNEKLQQVFIELTLKEEQEEYKREGIPWTKVDYFDNGIICNLIEHGNPKLQKLKGKEEGPVLMADTVKKVNRGNGKTSARILLLTKGHVILTDAKKSQAQIVVGLENVAGVSVTSFRDGLFSLHLSEMSSADSKGDILLVSDHVVELLAKMYQAVLDATQRQLSVTVTEKFSVKFKDSSVAVKVIQGPQGAGNSKLTFKKKGSHSMEVTVRMLQIGEEEEGAI
;
A
#
# COMPACT_ATOMS: atom_id res chain seq x y z
N MET A 1 -47.56 17.01 -56.29
CA MET A 1 -47.27 16.14 -55.14
C MET A 1 -45.86 16.43 -54.62
N SER A 2 -45.41 17.68 -54.58
CA SER A 2 -45.77 18.82 -53.71
C SER A 2 -45.27 18.64 -52.28
N ALA A 3 -44.17 19.34 -51.99
CA ALA A 3 -43.80 20.19 -50.84
C ALA A 3 -44.67 20.24 -49.55
N SER A 4 -45.88 19.69 -49.52
CA SER A 4 -46.80 19.67 -48.38
C SER A 4 -46.56 18.53 -47.39
N LEU A 5 -45.71 17.55 -47.73
CA LEU A 5 -45.29 16.47 -46.82
C LEU A 5 -44.01 16.79 -46.04
N LEU A 6 -43.19 17.74 -46.52
CA LEU A 6 -42.02 18.23 -45.79
C LEU A 6 -42.38 19.34 -44.79
N SER A 7 -43.44 20.12 -45.06
CA SER A 7 -43.89 21.15 -44.10
C SER A 7 -44.65 20.60 -42.90
N SER A 8 -45.20 19.37 -42.99
CA SER A 8 -45.90 18.72 -41.89
C SER A 8 -44.97 17.99 -40.90
N TYR A 9 -43.72 17.71 -41.28
CA TYR A 9 -42.69 17.22 -40.35
C TYR A 9 -41.90 18.34 -39.64
N GLN A 10 -41.92 19.58 -40.18
CA GLN A 10 -41.34 20.75 -39.51
C GLN A 10 -42.26 21.38 -38.45
N ALA A 11 -43.52 20.93 -38.34
CA ALA A 11 -44.49 21.48 -37.38
C ALA A 11 -44.60 20.66 -36.07
N ALA A 12 -43.84 19.57 -35.92
CA ALA A 12 -43.84 18.72 -34.71
C ALA A 12 -42.50 18.75 -33.95
N LEU A 13 -41.53 19.55 -34.39
CA LEU A 13 -40.43 19.97 -33.54
C LEU A 13 -40.94 21.19 -32.77
N HIS A 14 -41.48 20.94 -31.57
CA HIS A 14 -41.43 21.97 -30.54
C HIS A 14 -40.02 22.56 -30.56
N PRO A 15 -39.83 23.89 -30.56
CA PRO A 15 -38.52 24.43 -30.30
C PRO A 15 -38.05 23.76 -29.01
N LEU A 16 -36.95 23.01 -29.06
CA LEU A 16 -36.17 22.73 -27.86
C LEU A 16 -36.09 24.07 -27.15
N ASP A 17 -36.70 24.11 -25.97
CA ASP A 17 -36.89 25.32 -25.22
C ASP A 17 -35.49 25.84 -24.87
N MET A 18 -34.95 26.72 -25.72
CA MET A 18 -33.63 27.32 -25.60
C MET A 18 -33.50 28.15 -24.31
N SER A 19 -34.59 28.30 -23.54
CA SER A 19 -34.58 28.83 -22.18
C SER A 19 -33.93 27.88 -21.15
N LEU A 20 -33.69 26.60 -21.46
CA LEU A 20 -32.90 25.68 -20.61
C LEU A 20 -31.38 25.88 -20.72
N LEU A 21 -30.91 26.60 -21.74
CA LEU A 21 -29.49 26.95 -21.94
C LEU A 21 -29.10 28.30 -21.31
N GLU A 22 -30.07 29.13 -20.91
CA GLU A 22 -29.80 30.37 -20.17
C GLU A 22 -29.46 30.04 -18.71
N GLY A 23 -28.17 30.01 -18.38
CA GLY A 23 -27.66 29.79 -17.02
C GLY A 23 -26.76 28.56 -16.84
N GLN A 24 -26.37 27.89 -17.93
CA GLN A 24 -25.33 26.85 -17.86
C GLN A 24 -23.95 27.49 -17.65
N VAL A 25 -23.28 27.10 -16.56
CA VAL A 25 -21.90 27.51 -16.29
C VAL A 25 -20.97 26.55 -17.00
N GLY A 26 -20.32 27.00 -18.07
CA GLY A 26 -19.43 26.15 -18.86
C GLY A 26 -20.14 24.91 -19.42
N VAL A 27 -19.36 23.89 -19.76
CA VAL A 27 -19.83 22.62 -20.32
C VAL A 27 -20.07 21.61 -19.18
N GLU A 28 -21.30 21.11 -19.07
CA GLU A 28 -21.75 20.18 -18.03
C GLU A 28 -21.32 18.72 -18.26
N ASP A 29 -21.21 18.30 -19.53
CA ASP A 29 -20.69 17.00 -19.95
C ASP A 29 -19.50 17.18 -20.89
N LEU A 30 -18.32 16.76 -20.45
CA LEU A 30 -17.06 16.96 -21.17
C LEU A 30 -16.97 16.19 -22.50
N VAL A 31 -17.88 15.25 -22.77
CA VAL A 31 -18.02 14.63 -24.11
C VAL A 31 -18.35 15.70 -25.18
N LEU A 32 -18.99 16.81 -24.77
CA LEU A 32 -19.35 17.94 -25.61
C LEU A 32 -18.29 19.07 -25.63
N LEU A 33 -17.15 18.88 -24.95
CA LEU A 33 -16.11 19.90 -24.88
C LEU A 33 -15.33 19.98 -26.19
N GLU A 34 -15.26 21.17 -26.80
CA GLU A 34 -14.53 21.40 -28.04
C GLU A 34 -13.73 22.72 -28.01
N PRO A 35 -12.41 22.70 -28.28
CA PRO A 35 -11.57 21.53 -28.51
C PRO A 35 -11.32 20.70 -27.22
N LEU A 36 -11.14 19.39 -27.38
CA LEU A 36 -10.77 18.50 -26.29
C LEU A 36 -9.26 18.48 -26.09
N ASP A 37 -8.78 19.42 -25.28
CA ASP A 37 -7.39 19.50 -24.81
C ASP A 37 -7.32 19.83 -23.30
N GLU A 38 -6.13 19.66 -22.72
CA GLU A 38 -5.90 19.84 -21.28
C GLU A 38 -6.23 21.27 -20.84
N ASP A 39 -5.88 22.28 -21.64
CA ASP A 39 -6.13 23.68 -21.33
C ASP A 39 -7.64 23.99 -21.28
N SER A 40 -8.39 23.50 -22.25
CA SER A 40 -9.84 23.70 -22.36
C SER A 40 -10.58 22.97 -21.24
N LEU A 41 -10.13 21.75 -20.90
CA LEU A 41 -10.67 20.98 -19.78
C LEU A 41 -10.44 21.70 -18.45
N ILE A 42 -9.21 22.17 -18.18
CA ILE A 42 -8.88 22.89 -16.95
C ILE A 42 -9.66 24.21 -16.87
N LYS A 43 -9.78 24.96 -17.97
CA LYS A 43 -10.57 26.20 -18.02
C LYS A 43 -12.03 25.96 -17.70
N ASN A 44 -12.63 24.91 -18.26
CA ASN A 44 -14.02 24.56 -18.00
C ASN A 44 -14.26 24.19 -16.53
N LEU A 45 -13.43 23.29 -15.97
CA LEU A 45 -13.54 22.90 -14.57
C LEU A 45 -13.32 24.09 -13.62
N ARG A 46 -12.38 25.00 -13.94
CA ARG A 46 -12.16 26.23 -13.17
C ARG A 46 -13.38 27.14 -13.19
N LEU A 47 -13.93 27.42 -14.37
CA LEU A 47 -15.12 28.26 -14.53
C LEU A 47 -16.29 27.73 -13.70
N ARG A 48 -16.55 26.42 -13.79
CA ARG A 48 -17.59 25.74 -13.02
C ARG A 48 -17.35 25.82 -11.51
N TYR A 49 -16.11 25.56 -11.09
CA TYR A 49 -15.72 25.65 -9.68
C TYR A 49 -15.88 27.06 -9.10
N GLU A 50 -15.53 28.11 -9.85
CA GLU A 50 -15.69 29.52 -9.46
C GLU A 50 -17.16 29.89 -9.19
N GLU A 51 -18.08 29.33 -9.98
CA GLU A 51 -19.54 29.47 -9.77
C GLU A 51 -20.12 28.42 -8.80
N LYS A 52 -19.27 27.67 -8.09
CA LYS A 52 -19.63 26.62 -7.11
C LYS A 52 -20.36 25.40 -7.71
N GLU A 53 -20.26 25.20 -9.02
CA GLU A 53 -20.70 23.99 -9.72
C GLU A 53 -19.55 22.95 -9.69
N ILE A 54 -19.49 22.15 -8.62
CA ILE A 54 -18.34 21.27 -8.36
C ILE A 54 -18.40 19.89 -9.06
N TYR A 55 -19.55 19.55 -9.61
CA TYR A 55 -19.78 18.30 -10.33
C TYR A 55 -19.81 18.54 -11.84
N THR A 56 -19.19 17.66 -12.60
CA THR A 56 -19.19 17.70 -14.08
C THR A 56 -19.21 16.27 -14.60
N TYR A 57 -19.91 16.01 -15.71
CA TYR A 57 -20.00 14.67 -16.29
C TYR A 57 -18.92 14.39 -17.34
N ILE A 58 -18.60 13.10 -17.51
CA ILE A 58 -18.05 12.53 -18.74
C ILE A 58 -18.95 11.34 -19.08
N GLY A 59 -19.98 11.55 -19.89
CA GLY A 59 -21.04 10.57 -20.07
C GLY A 59 -21.64 10.18 -18.71
N SER A 60 -21.58 8.90 -18.32
CA SER A 60 -22.08 8.39 -17.04
C SER A 60 -21.12 8.57 -15.84
N VAL A 61 -19.92 9.11 -16.05
CA VAL A 61 -18.92 9.36 -15.00
C VAL A 61 -19.12 10.74 -14.39
N VAL A 62 -18.95 10.85 -13.06
CA VAL A 62 -19.02 12.12 -12.33
C VAL A 62 -17.62 12.54 -11.88
N ILE A 63 -17.15 13.69 -12.36
CA ILE A 63 -16.02 14.42 -11.81
C ILE A 63 -16.51 15.24 -10.62
N SER A 64 -15.83 15.15 -9.49
CA SER A 64 -16.10 15.92 -8.27
C SER A 64 -14.87 16.72 -7.87
N VAL A 65 -14.95 18.05 -7.87
CA VAL A 65 -13.86 18.92 -7.40
C VAL A 65 -14.15 19.37 -5.97
N ASN A 66 -13.32 18.96 -5.00
CA ASN A 66 -13.56 19.24 -3.59
C ASN A 66 -13.58 20.76 -3.31
N PRO A 67 -14.69 21.34 -2.80
CA PRO A 67 -14.79 22.77 -2.54
C PRO A 67 -14.09 23.22 -1.25
N TYR A 68 -13.66 22.31 -0.37
CA TYR A 68 -13.13 22.60 0.97
C TYR A 68 -14.06 23.46 1.85
N GLN A 69 -15.36 23.46 1.52
CA GLN A 69 -16.42 24.14 2.27
C GLN A 69 -17.74 23.39 2.10
N SER A 70 -18.65 23.56 3.05
CA SER A 70 -20.00 22.99 2.94
C SER A 70 -20.83 23.78 1.93
N LEU A 71 -21.29 23.11 0.88
CA LEU A 71 -22.23 23.68 -0.09
C LEU A 71 -23.67 23.23 0.22
N PRO A 72 -24.68 24.11 0.06
CA PRO A 72 -26.08 23.80 0.36
C PRO A 72 -26.75 23.02 -0.79
N ILE A 73 -26.13 21.93 -1.25
CA ILE A 73 -26.60 21.09 -2.38
C ILE A 73 -26.91 19.64 -1.98
N TYR A 74 -26.86 19.34 -0.69
CA TYR A 74 -27.01 17.98 -0.14
C TYR A 74 -28.23 17.82 0.78
N GLY A 75 -29.13 18.82 0.78
CA GLY A 75 -30.33 18.80 1.63
C GLY A 75 -31.36 17.74 1.19
N PRO A 76 -32.34 17.41 2.05
CA PRO A 76 -33.42 16.47 1.72
C PRO A 76 -34.18 16.83 0.44
N GLU A 77 -34.30 18.11 0.13
CA GLU A 77 -34.90 18.64 -1.10
C GLU A 77 -34.13 18.20 -2.36
N PHE A 78 -32.80 18.11 -2.31
CA PHE A 78 -31.99 17.63 -3.43
C PHE A 78 -32.12 16.12 -3.58
N ILE A 79 -32.19 15.38 -2.47
CA ILE A 79 -32.44 13.93 -2.51
C ILE A 79 -33.80 13.65 -3.19
N ALA A 80 -34.85 14.36 -2.78
CA ALA A 80 -36.17 14.23 -3.39
C ALA A 80 -36.14 14.62 -4.88
N LYS A 81 -35.47 15.73 -5.22
CA LYS A 81 -35.34 16.19 -6.60
C LYS A 81 -34.64 15.17 -7.49
N TYR A 82 -33.47 14.66 -7.11
CA TYR A 82 -32.70 13.74 -7.96
C TYR A 82 -33.27 12.32 -8.01
N ARG A 83 -34.20 11.97 -7.11
CA ARG A 83 -34.91 10.68 -7.14
C ARG A 83 -35.87 10.54 -8.32
N ASP A 84 -36.54 11.63 -8.66
CA ASP A 84 -37.67 11.61 -9.60
C ASP A 84 -37.26 11.85 -11.07
N TYR A 85 -35.98 12.17 -11.31
CA TYR A 85 -35.45 12.53 -12.63
C TYR A 85 -34.38 11.54 -13.11
N THR A 86 -34.24 11.43 -14.44
CA THR A 86 -33.20 10.63 -15.08
C THR A 86 -31.86 11.39 -15.16
N PHE A 87 -30.76 10.69 -15.45
CA PHE A 87 -29.38 11.17 -15.24
C PHE A 87 -29.03 12.49 -15.96
N TYR A 88 -29.57 12.74 -17.15
CA TYR A 88 -29.28 13.92 -17.98
C TYR A 88 -30.39 15.01 -17.95
N GLU A 89 -31.45 14.82 -17.18
CA GLU A 89 -32.55 15.80 -17.08
C GLU A 89 -32.22 16.97 -16.14
N LEU A 90 -31.26 16.78 -15.25
CA LEU A 90 -30.84 17.76 -14.25
C LEU A 90 -29.34 18.04 -14.36
N LYS A 91 -28.92 19.15 -13.75
CA LYS A 91 -27.51 19.53 -13.61
C LYS A 91 -26.66 18.39 -13.01
N PRO A 92 -25.36 18.31 -13.37
CA PRO A 92 -24.46 17.31 -12.83
C PRO A 92 -24.47 17.24 -11.31
N HIS A 93 -24.68 16.04 -10.76
CA HIS A 93 -24.67 15.84 -9.31
C HIS A 93 -24.43 14.38 -8.92
N ILE A 94 -23.76 14.16 -7.78
CA ILE A 94 -23.48 12.81 -7.28
C ILE A 94 -24.74 11.99 -6.98
N TYR A 95 -25.84 12.65 -6.63
CA TYR A 95 -27.13 11.98 -6.38
C TYR A 95 -27.76 11.41 -7.65
N ALA A 96 -27.48 11.98 -8.84
CA ALA A 96 -27.94 11.37 -10.09
C ALA A 96 -27.27 10.01 -10.31
N LEU A 97 -25.96 9.91 -10.06
CA LEU A 97 -25.21 8.65 -10.11
C LEU A 97 -25.74 7.63 -9.09
N ALA A 98 -25.96 8.07 -7.85
CA ALA A 98 -26.51 7.21 -6.80
C ALA A 98 -27.94 6.73 -7.13
N ASN A 99 -28.77 7.59 -7.72
CA ASN A 99 -30.12 7.23 -8.16
C ASN A 99 -30.09 6.19 -9.29
N MET A 100 -29.26 6.42 -10.31
CA MET A 100 -29.10 5.51 -11.44
C MET A 100 -28.66 4.11 -10.96
N ALA A 101 -27.67 4.04 -10.06
CA ALA A 101 -27.24 2.78 -9.47
C ALA A 101 -28.37 2.12 -8.66
N TYR A 102 -29.05 2.87 -7.80
CA TYR A 102 -30.14 2.32 -6.98
C TYR A 102 -31.33 1.82 -7.83
N GLN A 103 -31.72 2.55 -8.88
CA GLN A 103 -32.77 2.12 -9.81
C GLN A 103 -32.35 0.87 -10.58
N SER A 104 -31.11 0.79 -11.07
CA SER A 104 -30.59 -0.43 -11.71
C SER A 104 -30.66 -1.64 -10.77
N LEU A 105 -30.27 -1.48 -9.51
CA LEU A 105 -30.37 -2.52 -8.48
C LEU A 105 -31.82 -2.93 -8.22
N LYS A 106 -32.73 -1.96 -8.14
CA LYS A 106 -34.12 -2.19 -7.79
C LYS A 106 -34.91 -2.83 -8.94
N ASP A 107 -34.77 -2.31 -10.14
CA ASP A 107 -35.65 -2.61 -11.27
C ASP A 107 -35.07 -3.69 -12.21
N ARG A 108 -33.73 -3.85 -12.25
CA ARG A 108 -33.04 -4.83 -13.11
C ARG A 108 -32.45 -6.01 -12.33
N ASP A 109 -32.55 -5.99 -11.00
CA ASP A 109 -31.95 -7.00 -10.12
C ASP A 109 -30.44 -7.20 -10.33
N LEU A 110 -29.72 -6.11 -10.66
CA LEU A 110 -28.28 -6.13 -10.91
C LEU A 110 -27.50 -5.58 -9.71
N ASP A 111 -26.48 -6.32 -9.27
CA ASP A 111 -25.52 -5.81 -8.29
C ASP A 111 -24.78 -4.58 -8.86
N GLN A 112 -24.51 -3.61 -7.99
CA GLN A 112 -23.91 -2.33 -8.34
C GLN A 112 -22.62 -2.13 -7.56
N CYS A 113 -21.66 -1.45 -8.17
CA CYS A 113 -20.46 -0.98 -7.49
C CYS A 113 -20.13 0.43 -7.98
N ILE A 114 -20.12 1.40 -7.07
CA ILE A 114 -19.65 2.76 -7.34
C ILE A 114 -18.18 2.83 -6.94
N LEU A 115 -17.31 2.95 -7.93
CA LEU A 115 -15.88 3.15 -7.75
C LEU A 115 -15.57 4.64 -7.57
N ILE A 116 -14.85 5.00 -6.52
CA ILE A 116 -14.39 6.34 -6.23
C ILE A 116 -12.86 6.36 -6.27
N THR A 117 -12.30 7.12 -7.21
CA THR A 117 -10.87 7.32 -7.38
C THR A 117 -10.50 8.80 -7.23
N GLY A 118 -9.23 9.08 -6.99
CA GLY A 118 -8.71 10.44 -6.90
C GLY A 118 -7.60 10.57 -5.85
N GLU A 119 -6.81 11.64 -5.97
CA GLU A 119 -5.73 11.90 -5.03
C GLU A 119 -6.21 12.04 -3.58
N SER A 120 -5.27 11.93 -2.65
CA SER A 120 -5.56 12.17 -1.24
C SER A 120 -6.05 13.60 -1.03
N GLY A 121 -7.15 13.79 -0.29
CA GLY A 121 -7.76 15.10 -0.05
C GLY A 121 -8.81 15.53 -1.09
N ALA A 122 -8.96 14.78 -2.19
CA ALA A 122 -9.91 15.09 -3.26
C ALA A 122 -11.41 14.92 -2.88
N GLY A 123 -11.73 14.56 -1.63
CA GLY A 123 -13.12 14.40 -1.17
C GLY A 123 -13.73 13.02 -1.40
N LYS A 124 -12.92 11.98 -1.67
CA LYS A 124 -13.41 10.59 -1.89
C LYS A 124 -14.30 10.07 -0.77
N THR A 125 -13.85 10.21 0.47
CA THR A 125 -14.58 9.74 1.65
C THR A 125 -15.89 10.50 1.85
N GLU A 126 -15.93 11.80 1.53
CA GLU A 126 -17.16 12.59 1.54
C GLU A 126 -18.12 12.15 0.41
N ALA A 127 -17.60 11.89 -0.79
CA ALA A 127 -18.41 11.33 -1.88
C ALA A 127 -19.03 9.98 -1.49
N SER A 128 -18.26 9.10 -0.84
CA SER A 128 -18.77 7.83 -0.32
C SER A 128 -19.90 8.04 0.71
N LYS A 129 -19.71 8.95 1.67
CA LYS A 129 -20.75 9.33 2.67
C LYS A 129 -22.00 9.88 2.00
N LEU A 130 -21.87 10.70 0.97
CA LEU A 130 -22.99 11.30 0.24
C LEU A 130 -23.79 10.24 -0.54
N VAL A 131 -23.11 9.34 -1.26
CA VAL A 131 -23.75 8.21 -1.94
C VAL A 131 -24.51 7.33 -0.95
N MET A 132 -23.87 6.96 0.16
CA MET A 132 -24.52 6.16 1.20
C MET A 132 -25.71 6.89 1.84
N SER A 133 -25.57 8.19 2.11
CA SER A 133 -26.65 9.01 2.68
C SER A 133 -27.85 9.10 1.74
N TYR A 134 -27.61 9.23 0.43
CA TYR A 134 -28.65 9.22 -0.60
C TYR A 134 -29.38 7.89 -0.62
N VAL A 135 -28.64 6.78 -0.78
CA VAL A 135 -29.20 5.42 -0.81
C VAL A 135 -30.01 5.14 0.45
N ALA A 136 -29.48 5.54 1.60
CA ALA A 136 -30.13 5.38 2.90
C ALA A 136 -31.29 6.35 3.16
N ALA A 137 -31.56 7.31 2.28
CA ALA A 137 -32.71 8.19 2.33
C ALA A 137 -33.82 7.75 1.35
N VAL A 138 -33.44 7.13 0.22
CA VAL A 138 -34.37 6.64 -0.79
C VAL A 138 -34.82 5.20 -0.57
N CYS A 139 -34.04 4.39 0.15
CA CYS A 139 -34.44 3.04 0.53
C CYS A 139 -35.59 3.04 1.55
N GLY A 140 -36.32 1.93 1.66
CA GLY A 140 -37.56 1.82 2.45
C GLY A 140 -37.40 2.26 3.91
N LYS A 141 -38.46 2.81 4.50
CA LYS A 141 -38.48 3.25 5.90
C LYS A 141 -38.77 2.06 6.83
N GLY A 142 -37.87 1.78 7.77
CA GLY A 142 -38.05 0.80 8.84
C GLY A 142 -36.98 0.96 9.94
N GLU A 143 -37.28 0.59 11.17
CA GLU A 143 -36.32 0.72 12.29
C GLU A 143 -35.03 -0.06 12.04
N GLN A 144 -35.12 -1.28 11.50
CA GLN A 144 -33.95 -2.11 11.17
C GLN A 144 -33.05 -1.46 10.10
N VAL A 145 -33.65 -0.77 9.13
CA VAL A 145 -32.93 -0.04 8.07
C VAL A 145 -32.12 1.12 8.65
N ASN A 146 -32.70 1.85 9.61
CA ASN A 146 -32.03 2.98 10.26
C ASN A 146 -30.85 2.53 11.12
N VAL A 147 -30.94 1.38 11.79
CA VAL A 147 -29.84 0.82 12.59
C VAL A 147 -28.64 0.48 11.70
N VAL A 148 -28.85 -0.25 10.59
CA VAL A 148 -27.78 -0.59 9.64
C VAL A 148 -27.14 0.68 9.06
N LYS A 149 -27.97 1.66 8.69
CA LYS A 149 -27.51 2.96 8.19
C LYS A 149 -26.61 3.66 9.20
N GLU A 150 -27.04 3.75 10.46
CA GLU A 150 -26.29 4.43 11.51
C GLU A 150 -24.97 3.70 11.79
N GLN A 151 -24.99 2.38 11.89
CA GLN A 151 -23.76 1.58 12.10
C GLN A 151 -22.74 1.75 10.96
N LEU A 152 -23.18 1.74 9.70
CA LEU A 152 -22.30 1.96 8.55
C LEU A 152 -21.68 3.37 8.57
N LEU A 153 -22.47 4.40 8.86
CA LEU A 153 -21.97 5.79 8.93
C LEU A 153 -21.02 5.99 10.11
N GLN A 154 -21.34 5.42 11.28
CA GLN A 154 -20.53 5.50 12.50
C GLN A 154 -19.26 4.64 12.43
N SER A 155 -19.16 3.68 11.50
CA SER A 155 -17.93 2.93 11.27
C SER A 155 -16.78 3.81 10.78
N ASN A 156 -17.06 4.93 10.09
CA ASN A 156 -16.03 5.76 9.47
C ASN A 156 -15.05 6.37 10.49
N PRO A 157 -15.46 7.05 11.57
CA PRO A 157 -14.53 7.53 12.61
C PRO A 157 -13.56 6.45 13.11
N VAL A 158 -14.04 5.21 13.29
CA VAL A 158 -13.21 4.09 13.73
C VAL A 158 -12.20 3.71 12.65
N LEU A 159 -12.65 3.51 11.41
CA LEU A 159 -11.77 3.14 10.31
C LEU A 159 -10.76 4.25 9.97
N GLU A 160 -11.16 5.52 10.08
CA GLU A 160 -10.27 6.67 9.85
C GLU A 160 -9.21 6.78 10.96
N ALA A 161 -9.55 6.55 12.22
CA ALA A 161 -8.58 6.56 13.31
C ALA A 161 -7.45 5.53 13.08
N PHE A 162 -7.80 4.31 12.67
CA PHE A 162 -6.84 3.22 12.50
C PHE A 162 -6.24 3.10 11.09
N GLY A 163 -6.89 3.67 10.08
CA GLY A 163 -6.54 3.50 8.67
C GLY A 163 -6.07 4.77 7.98
N ASN A 164 -6.25 5.95 8.59
CA ASN A 164 -5.82 7.22 8.00
C ASN A 164 -4.60 7.79 8.71
N ALA A 165 -3.84 8.59 7.94
CA ALA A 165 -2.69 9.31 8.44
C ALA A 165 -2.53 10.64 7.70
N LYS A 166 -1.78 11.55 8.32
CA LYS A 166 -1.33 12.79 7.70
C LYS A 166 -0.11 12.54 6.82
N THR A 167 -0.21 12.89 5.54
CA THR A 167 0.90 12.88 4.57
C THR A 167 1.42 14.30 4.34
N ILE A 168 2.35 14.48 3.40
CA ILE A 168 2.84 15.80 3.01
C ILE A 168 1.73 16.64 2.34
N ARG A 169 0.79 15.99 1.64
CA ARG A 169 -0.21 16.66 0.79
C ARG A 169 -1.62 16.69 1.39
N ASN A 170 -1.91 15.81 2.35
CA ASN A 170 -3.25 15.71 2.94
C ASN A 170 -3.14 15.36 4.44
N ASP A 171 -3.88 16.10 5.27
CA ASP A 171 -3.93 15.89 6.70
C ASP A 171 -4.73 14.64 7.12
N ASN A 172 -5.65 14.16 6.28
CA ASN A 172 -6.45 12.96 6.56
C ASN A 172 -6.51 12.03 5.34
N SER A 173 -5.44 11.29 5.08
CA SER A 173 -5.32 10.36 3.95
C SER A 173 -5.65 8.94 4.36
N SER A 174 -6.63 8.30 3.71
CA SER A 174 -6.80 6.84 3.79
C SER A 174 -5.55 6.11 3.28
N ARG A 175 -5.00 5.20 4.10
CA ARG A 175 -3.83 4.36 3.77
C ARG A 175 -4.22 2.88 3.64
N PHE A 176 -5.46 2.64 3.23
CA PHE A 176 -6.04 1.34 2.91
C PHE A 176 -7.17 1.57 1.89
N GLY A 177 -7.49 0.54 1.11
CA GLY A 177 -8.70 0.52 0.27
C GLY A 177 -9.90 0.06 1.09
N LYS A 178 -11.05 0.70 0.88
CA LYS A 178 -12.29 0.42 1.61
C LYS A 178 -13.39 0.09 0.63
N TYR A 179 -13.88 -1.14 0.69
CA TYR A 179 -15.12 -1.54 0.04
C TYR A 179 -16.21 -1.66 1.09
N MET A 180 -17.36 -1.06 0.84
CA MET A 180 -18.53 -1.21 1.70
C MET A 180 -19.69 -1.64 0.83
N ASP A 181 -20.25 -2.81 1.08
CA ASP A 181 -21.51 -3.21 0.49
C ASP A 181 -22.68 -2.94 1.43
N ILE A 182 -23.80 -2.56 0.81
CA ILE A 182 -25.12 -2.57 1.43
C ILE A 182 -25.89 -3.68 0.73
N GLU A 183 -26.33 -4.65 1.52
CA GLU A 183 -27.11 -5.78 1.05
C GLU A 183 -28.60 -5.45 1.11
N PHE A 184 -29.33 -5.78 0.05
CA PHE A 184 -30.76 -5.52 -0.11
C PHE A 184 -31.54 -6.82 -0.35
N ASP A 185 -32.79 -6.83 0.08
CA ASP A 185 -33.77 -7.82 -0.35
C ASP A 185 -34.16 -7.59 -1.83
N PHE A 186 -34.96 -8.52 -2.39
CA PHE A 186 -35.45 -8.40 -3.76
C PHE A 186 -36.37 -7.17 -3.97
N LYS A 187 -36.97 -6.63 -2.91
CA LYS A 187 -37.85 -5.44 -2.95
C LYS A 187 -37.07 -4.12 -2.90
N GLY A 188 -35.76 -4.16 -2.63
CA GLY A 188 -34.90 -2.99 -2.51
C GLY A 188 -34.86 -2.39 -1.09
N SER A 189 -35.20 -3.17 -0.06
CA SER A 189 -35.03 -2.82 1.36
C SER A 189 -33.66 -3.29 1.85
N PRO A 190 -32.89 -2.47 2.60
CA PRO A 190 -31.58 -2.88 3.08
C PRO A 190 -31.73 -3.88 4.23
N LEU A 191 -30.92 -4.92 4.17
CA LEU A 191 -30.85 -6.01 5.13
C LEU A 191 -29.67 -5.83 6.10
N GLY A 192 -28.56 -5.26 5.60
CA GLY A 192 -27.29 -5.19 6.31
C GLY A 192 -26.16 -4.77 5.37
N GLY A 193 -24.93 -5.14 5.71
CA GLY A 193 -23.77 -4.87 4.87
C GLY A 193 -22.50 -5.55 5.36
N VAL A 194 -21.43 -5.34 4.60
CA VAL A 194 -20.09 -5.85 4.84
C VAL A 194 -19.09 -4.78 4.43
N ILE A 195 -18.14 -4.55 5.32
CA ILE A 195 -16.97 -3.72 5.09
C ILE A 195 -15.78 -4.65 4.80
N THR A 196 -15.12 -4.45 3.67
CA THR A 196 -13.88 -5.15 3.34
C THR A 196 -12.76 -4.13 3.21
N ASN A 197 -11.71 -4.32 4.01
CA ASN A 197 -10.49 -3.54 3.95
C ASN A 197 -9.44 -4.22 3.05
N TYR A 198 -8.66 -3.42 2.32
CA TYR A 198 -7.60 -3.89 1.45
C TYR A 198 -6.32 -3.11 1.69
N LEU A 199 -5.18 -3.82 1.66
CA LEU A 199 -3.86 -3.22 1.46
C LEU A 199 -3.51 -2.08 2.44
N LEU A 200 -3.74 -2.29 3.75
CA LEU A 200 -3.27 -1.37 4.78
C LEU A 200 -1.75 -1.15 4.68
N GLU A 201 -1.32 0.11 4.70
CA GLU A 201 0.09 0.52 4.65
C GLU A 201 0.83 0.21 5.97
N LYS A 202 1.03 -1.07 6.26
CA LYS A 202 1.61 -1.57 7.52
C LYS A 202 3.01 -1.03 7.83
N SER A 203 3.79 -0.62 6.83
CA SER A 203 5.12 -0.04 7.04
C SER A 203 5.05 1.30 7.77
N ARG A 204 3.98 2.07 7.61
CA ARG A 204 3.74 3.33 8.32
C ARG A 204 3.75 3.17 9.83
N VAL A 205 3.35 2.01 10.35
CA VAL A 205 3.33 1.72 11.80
C VAL A 205 4.71 1.92 12.42
N VAL A 206 5.77 1.49 11.72
CA VAL A 206 7.13 1.42 12.27
C VAL A 206 8.07 2.49 11.72
N LYS A 207 7.71 3.12 10.59
CA LYS A 207 8.51 4.17 9.96
C LYS A 207 7.63 5.10 9.12
N GLN A 208 7.81 6.40 9.30
CA GLN A 208 7.13 7.43 8.52
C GLN A 208 8.13 8.30 7.75
N LEU A 209 7.67 8.93 6.68
CA LEU A 209 8.47 9.93 5.95
C LEU A 209 8.55 11.24 6.77
N LYS A 210 9.59 12.03 6.51
CA LYS A 210 9.76 13.34 7.16
C LYS A 210 8.57 14.24 6.83
N GLY A 211 7.97 14.83 7.86
CA GLY A 211 6.79 15.70 7.73
C GLY A 211 5.44 14.96 7.74
N GLU A 212 5.45 13.63 7.74
CA GLU A 212 4.25 12.80 7.88
C GLU A 212 4.02 12.34 9.32
N ARG A 213 2.79 11.92 9.61
CA ARG A 213 2.42 11.25 10.86
C ARG A 213 2.26 9.75 10.66
N ASN A 214 2.28 9.05 11.79
CA ASN A 214 1.74 7.69 11.88
C ASN A 214 0.19 7.74 11.81
N PHE A 215 -0.49 6.60 11.97
CA PHE A 215 -1.95 6.55 12.02
C PHE A 215 -2.53 7.42 13.15
N HIS A 216 -3.70 8.01 12.90
CA HIS A 216 -4.29 9.00 13.79
C HIS A 216 -4.57 8.46 15.20
N ILE A 217 -4.94 7.19 15.33
CA ILE A 217 -5.26 6.55 16.61
C ILE A 217 -4.17 6.74 17.66
N PHE A 218 -2.89 6.72 17.27
CA PHE A 218 -1.80 6.90 18.23
C PHE A 218 -1.80 8.31 18.83
N TYR A 219 -2.03 9.33 18.01
CA TYR A 219 -2.07 10.72 18.45
C TYR A 219 -3.36 11.02 19.21
N GLN A 220 -4.50 10.50 18.72
CA GLN A 220 -5.80 10.60 19.37
C GLN A 220 -5.79 9.97 20.76
N LEU A 221 -5.22 8.77 20.90
CA LEU A 221 -5.09 8.09 22.20
C LEU A 221 -4.27 8.91 23.19
N LEU A 222 -3.09 9.39 22.79
CA LEU A 222 -2.23 10.17 23.66
C LEU A 222 -2.82 11.53 24.03
N ALA A 223 -3.50 12.21 23.10
CA ALA A 223 -4.09 13.52 23.34
C ALA A 223 -5.42 13.46 24.10
N GLY A 224 -6.25 12.44 23.84
CA GLY A 224 -7.64 12.37 24.30
C GLY A 224 -7.90 11.47 25.50
N ALA A 225 -7.01 10.51 25.81
CA ALA A 225 -7.18 9.67 26.99
C ALA A 225 -6.91 10.45 28.29
N ASP A 226 -7.69 10.15 29.32
CA ASP A 226 -7.44 10.71 30.65
C ASP A 226 -6.19 10.09 31.30
N ALA A 227 -5.72 10.72 32.37
CA ALA A 227 -4.52 10.28 33.08
C ALA A 227 -4.67 8.87 33.70
N GLN A 228 -5.89 8.43 34.02
CA GLN A 228 -6.14 7.11 34.58
C GLN A 228 -5.98 6.03 33.50
N LEU A 229 -6.55 6.24 32.32
CA LEU A 229 -6.44 5.36 31.17
C LEU A 229 -5.01 5.29 30.65
N LEU A 230 -4.31 6.42 30.50
CA LEU A 230 -2.90 6.43 30.10
C LEU A 230 -2.03 5.65 31.10
N LYS A 231 -2.27 5.81 32.41
CA LYS A 231 -1.58 5.05 33.45
C LYS A 231 -1.88 3.55 33.36
N ALA A 232 -3.13 3.17 33.12
CA ALA A 232 -3.52 1.77 32.94
C ALA A 232 -2.83 1.14 31.71
N LEU A 233 -2.72 1.88 30.61
CA LEU A 233 -2.04 1.47 29.38
C LEU A 233 -0.51 1.62 29.44
N LYS A 234 0.03 2.17 30.54
CA LYS A 234 1.46 2.46 30.74
C LYS A 234 2.04 3.34 29.64
N LEU A 235 1.27 4.36 29.27
CA LEU A 235 1.63 5.35 28.27
C LEU A 235 1.96 6.68 28.94
N GLU A 236 3.01 7.31 28.45
CA GLU A 236 3.29 8.74 28.62
C GLU A 236 2.50 9.53 27.57
N GLN A 237 2.03 10.73 27.95
CA GLN A 237 1.23 11.59 27.07
C GLN A 237 2.04 12.19 25.91
N ASP A 238 3.34 12.38 26.11
CA ASP A 238 4.19 13.00 25.09
C ASP A 238 4.48 12.04 23.93
N ALA A 239 4.09 12.43 22.72
CA ALA A 239 4.35 11.66 21.50
C ALA A 239 5.86 11.53 21.22
N SER A 240 6.69 12.47 21.70
CA SER A 240 8.14 12.43 21.51
C SER A 240 8.82 11.27 22.27
N SER A 241 8.17 10.72 23.29
CA SER A 241 8.64 9.56 24.04
C SER A 241 8.61 8.25 23.25
N TYR A 242 8.04 8.21 22.04
CA TYR A 242 7.86 6.98 21.27
C TYR A 242 8.58 6.99 19.93
N ALA A 243 9.43 5.97 19.71
CA ALA A 243 10.23 5.85 18.50
C ALA A 243 9.40 5.67 17.20
N TYR A 244 8.17 5.17 17.31
CA TYR A 244 7.25 5.02 16.17
C TYR A 244 6.42 6.27 15.88
N LEU A 245 6.55 7.34 16.67
CA LEU A 245 5.84 8.59 16.44
C LEU A 245 6.83 9.70 16.10
N ASN A 246 6.36 10.61 15.26
CA ASN A 246 7.10 11.80 14.91
C ASN A 246 6.72 12.95 15.87
N GLY A 247 7.53 13.16 16.91
CA GLY A 247 7.31 14.20 17.92
C GLY A 247 7.26 15.62 17.33
N ALA A 248 7.99 15.90 16.26
CA ALA A 248 8.04 17.22 15.61
C ALA A 248 6.74 17.59 14.85
N VAL A 249 5.88 16.61 14.57
CA VAL A 249 4.61 16.81 13.84
C VAL A 249 3.41 16.52 14.75
N SER A 250 3.64 16.38 16.07
CA SER A 250 2.64 15.91 17.06
C SER A 250 1.51 16.90 17.36
N GLN A 251 1.71 18.21 17.17
CA GLN A 251 0.65 19.22 17.30
C GLN A 251 0.24 19.76 15.92
N MET A 252 -1.03 19.54 15.53
CA MET A 252 -1.64 20.08 14.32
C MET A 252 -2.60 21.19 14.72
N ASN A 253 -2.51 22.37 14.09
CA ASN A 253 -3.47 23.47 14.33
C ASN A 253 -4.86 23.19 13.74
N ALA A 254 -4.97 22.25 12.80
CA ALA A 254 -6.20 21.97 12.04
C ALA A 254 -7.01 20.76 12.54
N MET A 255 -6.46 19.92 13.43
CA MET A 255 -7.09 18.67 13.85
C MET A 255 -7.04 18.53 15.37
N ASP A 256 -8.21 18.45 16.00
CA ASP A 256 -8.34 18.21 17.45
C ASP A 256 -8.34 16.70 17.73
N ASP A 257 -7.15 16.15 17.96
CA ASP A 257 -6.94 14.73 18.27
C ASP A 257 -7.72 14.27 19.51
N ALA A 258 -7.93 15.15 20.51
CA ALA A 258 -8.67 14.82 21.73
C ALA A 258 -10.20 14.76 21.49
N SER A 259 -10.73 15.68 20.67
CA SER A 259 -12.13 15.59 20.22
C SER A 259 -12.36 14.36 19.34
N ASN A 260 -11.43 14.08 18.42
CA ASN A 260 -11.52 12.92 17.55
C ASN A 260 -11.46 11.59 18.32
N PHE A 261 -10.67 11.52 19.40
CA PHE A 261 -10.66 10.36 20.29
C PHE A 261 -12.01 10.12 20.98
N ARG A 262 -12.68 11.19 21.44
CA ARG A 262 -14.02 11.09 22.02
C ARG A 262 -15.05 10.65 20.99
N ALA A 263 -14.96 11.17 19.76
CA ALA A 263 -15.81 10.74 18.65
C ALA A 263 -15.60 9.27 18.30
N LEU A 264 -14.34 8.80 18.29
CA LEU A 264 -13.98 7.40 18.11
C LEU A 264 -14.63 6.51 19.19
N GLN A 265 -14.47 6.86 20.47
CA GLN A 265 -15.05 6.08 21.57
C GLN A 265 -16.58 6.03 21.46
N SER A 266 -17.22 7.17 21.21
CA SER A 266 -18.67 7.23 20.99
C SER A 266 -19.11 6.37 19.81
N ALA A 267 -18.38 6.41 18.69
CA ALA A 267 -18.68 5.60 17.51
C ALA A 267 -18.56 4.10 17.80
N MET A 268 -17.49 3.67 18.50
CA MET A 268 -17.33 2.27 18.93
C MET A 268 -18.49 1.81 19.81
N SER A 269 -18.94 2.63 20.76
CA SER A 269 -20.11 2.31 21.59
C SER A 269 -21.40 2.18 20.77
N VAL A 270 -21.65 3.08 19.80
CA VAL A 270 -22.86 3.04 18.94
C VAL A 270 -22.88 1.81 18.03
N ILE A 271 -21.72 1.40 17.49
CA ILE A 271 -21.60 0.19 16.67
C ILE A 271 -21.84 -1.08 17.54
N GLY A 272 -21.67 -0.97 18.85
CA GLY A 272 -21.94 -2.04 19.80
C GLY A 272 -20.69 -2.72 20.34
N PHE A 273 -19.54 -2.05 20.37
CA PHE A 273 -18.39 -2.50 21.13
C PHE A 273 -18.66 -2.33 22.63
N SER A 274 -18.39 -3.36 23.41
CA SER A 274 -18.39 -3.29 24.87
C SER A 274 -17.22 -2.46 25.39
N GLU A 275 -17.35 -1.91 26.61
CA GLU A 275 -16.25 -1.17 27.25
C GLU A 275 -14.96 -2.00 27.37
N ASP A 276 -15.10 -3.30 27.62
CA ASP A 276 -13.98 -4.24 27.67
C ASP A 276 -13.31 -4.46 26.30
N GLU A 277 -14.10 -4.55 25.22
CA GLU A 277 -13.55 -4.65 23.85
C GLU A 277 -12.82 -3.36 23.47
N ILE A 278 -13.39 -2.19 23.78
CA ILE A 278 -12.74 -0.89 23.56
C ILE A 278 -11.41 -0.84 24.32
N ARG A 279 -11.41 -1.22 25.61
CA ARG A 279 -10.19 -1.29 26.42
C ARG A 279 -9.14 -2.20 25.77
N GLN A 280 -9.51 -3.42 25.37
CA GLN A 280 -8.59 -4.37 24.74
C GLN A 280 -8.00 -3.84 23.41
N VAL A 281 -8.81 -3.17 22.60
CA VAL A 281 -8.33 -2.50 21.37
C VAL A 281 -7.26 -1.45 21.70
N LEU A 282 -7.49 -0.65 22.75
CA LEU A 282 -6.52 0.35 23.20
C LEU A 282 -5.27 -0.29 23.82
N GLU A 283 -5.39 -1.43 24.50
CA GLU A 283 -4.26 -2.20 25.05
C GLU A 283 -3.35 -2.74 23.93
N VAL A 284 -3.93 -3.29 22.86
CA VAL A 284 -3.16 -3.74 21.69
C VAL A 284 -2.53 -2.56 20.96
N THR A 285 -3.22 -1.41 20.90
CA THR A 285 -2.67 -0.16 20.34
C THR A 285 -1.47 0.33 21.16
N ALA A 286 -1.59 0.32 22.49
CA ALA A 286 -0.52 0.68 23.41
C ALA A 286 0.68 -0.28 23.29
N LEU A 287 0.43 -1.59 23.16
CA LEU A 287 1.46 -2.61 22.89
C LEU A 287 2.29 -2.25 21.66
N VAL A 288 1.63 -1.95 20.54
CA VAL A 288 2.31 -1.60 19.27
C VAL A 288 3.22 -0.40 19.46
N LEU A 289 2.74 0.63 20.16
CA LEU A 289 3.50 1.84 20.42
C LEU A 289 4.71 1.59 21.34
N LYS A 290 4.52 0.79 22.40
CA LYS A 290 5.59 0.43 23.34
C LYS A 290 6.64 -0.48 22.72
N LEU A 291 6.27 -1.36 21.79
CA LEU A 291 7.22 -2.20 21.06
C LEU A 291 8.30 -1.36 20.36
N GLY A 292 7.96 -0.18 19.83
CA GLY A 292 8.93 0.71 19.19
C GLY A 292 10.04 1.20 20.13
N ASN A 293 9.76 1.26 21.43
CA ASN A 293 10.71 1.72 22.46
C ASN A 293 11.62 0.61 22.99
N VAL A 294 11.44 -0.65 22.56
CA VAL A 294 12.37 -1.73 22.90
C VAL A 294 13.70 -1.47 22.19
N LYS A 295 14.70 -1.07 22.96
CA LYS A 295 16.08 -0.83 22.49
C LYS A 295 16.86 -2.13 22.56
N LEU A 296 17.41 -2.53 21.43
CA LEU A 296 18.25 -3.72 21.29
C LEU A 296 19.72 -3.32 21.41
N THR A 297 20.51 -4.17 22.05
CA THR A 297 21.95 -4.00 22.26
C THR A 297 22.72 -5.18 21.70
N ASP A 298 23.95 -4.91 21.25
CA ASP A 298 24.86 -5.97 20.84
C ASP A 298 25.26 -6.82 22.04
N GLU A 299 25.10 -8.12 21.90
CA GLU A 299 25.64 -9.12 22.81
C GLU A 299 26.48 -10.12 22.02
N PHE A 300 27.27 -10.93 22.72
CA PHE A 300 28.08 -11.96 22.10
C PHE A 300 27.87 -13.29 22.83
N GLN A 301 27.62 -14.34 22.07
CA GLN A 301 27.65 -15.69 22.62
C GLN A 301 29.08 -16.07 23.04
N ALA A 302 29.22 -17.08 23.91
CA ALA A 302 30.52 -17.56 24.39
C ALA A 302 31.48 -18.03 23.27
N ASN A 303 30.95 -18.34 22.09
CA ASN A 303 31.69 -18.72 20.88
C ASN A 303 32.04 -17.52 19.95
N GLY A 304 31.73 -16.28 20.36
CA GLY A 304 32.01 -15.06 19.61
C GLY A 304 30.96 -14.70 18.54
N ILE A 305 29.87 -15.45 18.41
CA ILE A 305 28.80 -15.15 17.46
C ILE A 305 28.00 -13.93 17.95
N ALA A 306 27.79 -12.96 17.07
CA ALA A 306 26.98 -11.77 17.34
C ALA A 306 25.54 -12.15 17.68
N ALA A 307 25.08 -11.63 18.81
CA ALA A 307 23.76 -11.82 19.39
C ALA A 307 23.12 -10.46 19.67
N SER A 308 21.86 -10.48 20.10
CA SER A 308 21.13 -9.32 20.56
C SER A 308 20.62 -9.56 21.97
N GLY A 309 20.65 -8.51 22.76
CA GLY A 309 19.98 -8.42 24.04
C GLY A 309 19.09 -7.18 24.10
N ILE A 310 18.44 -6.99 25.24
CA ILE A 310 17.56 -5.84 25.49
C ILE A 310 18.27 -4.87 26.43
N ALA A 311 18.45 -3.62 25.97
CA ALA A 311 19.21 -2.60 26.70
C ALA A 311 18.59 -2.26 28.06
N ASP A 312 17.26 -2.10 28.07
CA ASP A 312 16.46 -1.86 29.27
C ASP A 312 15.20 -2.72 29.21
N GLY A 313 15.13 -3.70 30.11
CA GLY A 313 13.99 -4.59 30.25
C GLY A 313 12.72 -3.91 30.78
N LYS A 314 12.75 -2.63 31.19
CA LYS A 314 11.57 -1.91 31.70
C LYS A 314 10.40 -1.97 30.73
N VAL A 315 10.62 -1.62 29.47
CA VAL A 315 9.57 -1.61 28.43
C VAL A 315 8.99 -3.01 28.23
N VAL A 316 9.84 -4.04 28.24
CA VAL A 316 9.43 -5.44 28.07
C VAL A 316 8.63 -5.95 29.26
N ARG A 317 9.02 -5.58 30.49
CA ARG A 317 8.23 -5.88 31.70
C ARG A 317 6.88 -5.18 31.66
N GLU A 318 6.85 -3.91 31.26
CA GLU A 318 5.60 -3.16 31.14
C GLU A 318 4.65 -3.81 30.13
N ILE A 319 5.17 -4.22 28.96
CA ILE A 319 4.43 -4.97 27.94
C ILE A 319 3.95 -6.33 28.50
N GLY A 320 4.82 -7.06 29.19
CA GLY A 320 4.48 -8.35 29.79
C GLY A 320 3.32 -8.25 30.77
N GLU A 321 3.37 -7.26 31.67
CA GLU A 321 2.29 -6.98 32.61
C GLU A 321 0.99 -6.51 31.92
N LEU A 322 1.08 -5.72 30.84
CA LEU A 322 -0.11 -5.24 30.11
C LEU A 322 -0.81 -6.37 29.35
N MET A 323 -0.05 -7.27 28.72
CA MET A 323 -0.58 -8.34 27.86
C MET A 323 -0.73 -9.69 28.58
N GLY A 324 -0.36 -9.78 29.86
CA GLY A 324 -0.33 -11.03 30.60
C GLY A 324 0.72 -12.03 30.09
N LEU A 325 1.85 -11.52 29.57
CA LEU A 325 2.93 -12.31 28.99
C LEU A 325 4.17 -12.35 29.90
N SER A 326 4.92 -13.45 29.86
CA SER A 326 6.22 -13.52 30.52
C SER A 326 7.23 -12.60 29.82
N SER A 327 7.82 -11.68 30.58
CA SER A 327 8.87 -10.79 30.05
C SER A 327 10.07 -11.57 29.49
N MET A 328 10.41 -12.70 30.12
CA MET A 328 11.51 -13.57 29.68
C MET A 328 11.20 -14.26 28.35
N GLU A 329 9.96 -14.69 28.14
CA GLU A 329 9.54 -15.32 26.90
C GLU A 329 9.45 -14.29 25.76
N LEU A 330 8.95 -13.09 26.05
CA LEU A 330 8.92 -11.99 25.08
C LEU A 330 10.32 -11.57 24.65
N GLU A 331 11.24 -11.41 25.60
CA GLU A 331 12.65 -11.13 25.31
C GLU A 331 13.29 -12.21 24.44
N ARG A 332 13.07 -13.48 24.80
CA ARG A 332 13.54 -14.62 24.01
C ARG A 332 12.93 -14.59 22.59
N ALA A 333 11.65 -14.30 22.44
CA ALA A 333 10.98 -14.25 21.13
C ALA A 333 11.48 -13.09 20.25
N LEU A 334 11.90 -11.97 20.84
CA LEU A 334 12.46 -10.83 20.12
C LEU A 334 13.92 -11.04 19.72
N CYS A 335 14.71 -11.72 20.57
CA CYS A 335 16.15 -11.88 20.37
C CYS A 335 16.55 -13.26 19.82
N SER A 336 15.61 -14.19 19.63
CA SER A 336 15.89 -15.53 19.11
C SER A 336 14.78 -16.06 18.23
N ARG A 337 15.11 -17.03 17.37
CA ARG A 337 14.18 -17.73 16.49
C ARG A 337 14.32 -19.23 16.72
N THR A 338 13.20 -19.87 17.05
CA THR A 338 13.12 -21.33 17.14
C THR A 338 12.76 -21.90 15.78
N MET A 339 13.56 -22.84 15.28
CA MET A 339 13.27 -23.64 14.10
C MET A 339 12.99 -25.08 14.51
N GLU A 340 11.87 -25.62 14.07
CA GLU A 340 11.47 -27.00 14.34
C GLU A 340 11.77 -27.84 13.09
N THR A 341 12.68 -28.81 13.25
CA THR A 341 12.95 -29.84 12.25
C THR A 341 12.22 -31.12 12.63
N ALA A 342 12.11 -32.09 11.72
CA ALA A 342 11.42 -33.36 11.98
C ALA A 342 11.97 -34.17 13.18
N LYS A 343 13.14 -33.80 13.73
CA LYS A 343 13.79 -34.48 14.84
C LYS A 343 14.04 -33.59 16.06
N GLU A 344 14.26 -32.28 15.90
CA GLU A 344 14.71 -31.40 16.98
C GLU A 344 14.25 -29.94 16.84
N LYS A 345 14.08 -29.26 17.98
CA LYS A 345 13.88 -27.80 18.06
C LYS A 345 15.22 -27.11 18.28
N VAL A 346 15.66 -26.31 17.30
CA VAL A 346 16.90 -25.54 17.36
C VAL A 346 16.56 -24.08 17.60
N VAL A 347 17.13 -23.48 18.64
CA VAL A 347 16.99 -22.05 18.95
C VAL A 347 18.22 -21.31 18.42
N THR A 348 18.02 -20.40 17.47
CA THR A 348 19.06 -19.53 16.92
C THR A 348 18.90 -18.13 17.48
N VAL A 349 19.97 -17.57 18.06
CA VAL A 349 19.98 -16.17 18.54
C VAL A 349 20.13 -15.22 17.35
N LEU A 350 19.41 -14.11 17.39
CA LEU A 350 19.39 -13.09 16.34
C LEU A 350 20.43 -12.02 16.66
N ASN A 351 21.05 -11.43 15.63
CA ASN A 351 21.82 -10.20 15.81
C ASN A 351 20.88 -8.98 15.95
N VAL A 352 21.43 -7.82 16.32
CA VAL A 352 20.65 -6.60 16.57
C VAL A 352 19.78 -6.21 15.38
N THR A 353 20.31 -6.23 14.17
CA THR A 353 19.54 -5.88 12.96
C THR A 353 18.38 -6.85 12.71
N GLN A 354 18.61 -8.15 12.88
CA GLN A 354 17.57 -9.17 12.74
C GLN A 354 16.48 -9.02 13.81
N ALA A 355 16.88 -8.76 15.06
CA ALA A 355 15.95 -8.53 16.16
C ALA A 355 15.14 -7.22 15.96
N GLN A 356 15.75 -6.16 15.39
CA GLN A 356 15.03 -4.94 14.99
C GLN A 356 13.96 -5.25 13.94
N TYR A 357 14.32 -5.99 12.89
CA TYR A 357 13.34 -6.42 11.89
C TYR A 357 12.25 -7.32 12.49
N ALA A 358 12.57 -8.18 13.44
CA ALA A 358 11.60 -9.03 14.13
C ALA A 358 10.61 -8.19 14.97
N ARG A 359 11.12 -7.23 15.74
CA ARG A 359 10.32 -6.26 16.52
C ARG A 359 9.38 -5.45 15.62
N ASP A 360 9.91 -4.89 14.55
CA ASP A 360 9.14 -4.08 13.60
C ASP A 360 8.12 -4.95 12.84
N ALA A 361 8.48 -6.19 12.51
CA ALA A 361 7.57 -7.15 11.91
C ALA A 361 6.45 -7.54 12.88
N LEU A 362 6.74 -7.74 14.16
CA LEU A 362 5.72 -8.01 15.17
C LEU A 362 4.75 -6.82 15.27
N ALA A 363 5.27 -5.60 15.45
CA ALA A 363 4.47 -4.38 15.58
C ALA A 363 3.51 -4.18 14.39
N LYS A 364 4.02 -4.22 13.15
CA LYS A 364 3.20 -4.00 11.96
C LYS A 364 2.16 -5.10 11.71
N ASN A 365 2.48 -6.35 12.03
CA ASN A 365 1.54 -7.46 11.86
C ASN A 365 0.47 -7.48 12.96
N VAL A 366 0.82 -7.14 14.21
CA VAL A 366 -0.15 -6.98 15.30
C VAL A 366 -1.13 -5.86 14.97
N TYR A 367 -0.62 -4.70 14.54
CA TYR A 367 -1.47 -3.58 14.13
C TYR A 367 -2.40 -3.94 12.95
N SER A 368 -1.87 -4.59 11.91
CA SER A 368 -2.67 -5.02 10.76
C SER A 368 -3.78 -6.00 11.19
N ARG A 369 -3.47 -6.98 12.05
CA ARG A 369 -4.46 -7.94 12.55
C ARG A 369 -5.47 -7.30 13.48
N LEU A 370 -5.08 -6.30 14.27
CA LEU A 370 -6.01 -5.50 15.07
C LEU A 370 -6.98 -4.77 14.15
N PHE A 371 -6.50 -4.16 13.08
CA PHE A 371 -7.35 -3.48 12.11
C PHE A 371 -8.33 -4.44 11.43
N ASP A 372 -7.85 -5.60 10.97
CA ASP A 372 -8.71 -6.65 10.40
C ASP A 372 -9.75 -7.14 11.42
N TRP A 373 -9.36 -7.29 12.70
CA TRP A 373 -10.28 -7.68 13.77
C TRP A 373 -11.35 -6.61 14.01
N ILE A 374 -10.98 -5.32 14.05
CA ILE A 374 -11.93 -4.21 14.18
C ILE A 374 -12.94 -4.25 13.04
N VAL A 375 -12.49 -4.41 11.79
CA VAL A 375 -13.38 -4.51 10.62
C VAL A 375 -14.31 -5.70 10.74
N ASN A 376 -13.81 -6.87 11.12
CA ASN A 376 -14.64 -8.06 11.33
C ASN A 376 -15.67 -7.86 12.45
N ARG A 377 -15.29 -7.20 13.55
CA ARG A 377 -16.17 -6.91 14.68
C ARG A 377 -17.26 -5.90 14.34
N ILE A 378 -16.95 -4.92 13.49
CA ILE A 378 -17.96 -4.03 12.89
C ILE A 378 -18.91 -4.85 12.02
N ASN A 379 -18.37 -5.72 11.16
CA ASN A 379 -19.18 -6.58 10.28
C ASN A 379 -20.16 -7.47 11.04
N GLU A 380 -19.80 -8.01 12.21
CA GLU A 380 -20.71 -8.78 13.06
C GLU A 380 -21.98 -8.01 13.44
N SER A 381 -21.90 -6.69 13.57
CA SER A 381 -23.04 -5.84 13.92
C SER A 381 -24.01 -5.57 12.75
N ILE A 382 -23.52 -5.65 11.51
CA ILE A 382 -24.26 -5.31 10.27
C ILE A 382 -24.52 -6.53 9.37
N LYS A 383 -24.04 -7.71 9.75
CA LYS A 383 -24.12 -8.93 8.93
C LYS A 383 -25.55 -9.46 8.85
N VAL A 384 -25.96 -9.80 7.63
CA VAL A 384 -27.28 -10.38 7.36
C VAL A 384 -27.27 -11.90 7.56
N GLY A 385 -28.32 -12.43 8.22
CA GLY A 385 -28.52 -13.87 8.46
C GLY A 385 -28.63 -14.71 7.18
N SER A 386 -28.09 -15.92 7.18
CA SER A 386 -27.99 -16.80 6.00
C SER A 386 -29.37 -17.28 5.49
N GLY A 387 -29.60 -17.24 4.16
CA GLY A 387 -30.72 -17.94 3.52
C GLY A 387 -31.54 -17.14 2.50
N GLU A 388 -31.39 -15.82 2.45
CA GLU A 388 -32.14 -14.95 1.53
C GLU A 388 -31.34 -14.64 0.26
N LYS A 389 -32.02 -14.55 -0.89
CA LYS A 389 -31.43 -13.96 -2.11
C LYS A 389 -31.22 -12.47 -1.88
N ARG A 390 -30.03 -11.98 -2.19
CA ARG A 390 -29.62 -10.60 -1.91
C ARG A 390 -29.15 -9.91 -3.18
N LYS A 391 -29.30 -8.60 -3.18
CA LYS A 391 -28.72 -7.69 -4.16
C LYS A 391 -27.74 -6.78 -3.44
N VAL A 392 -26.68 -6.37 -4.10
CA VAL A 392 -25.59 -5.62 -3.46
C VAL A 392 -25.40 -4.27 -4.12
N MET A 393 -25.31 -3.21 -3.31
CA MET A 393 -24.77 -1.93 -3.73
C MET A 393 -23.46 -1.67 -2.99
N GLY A 394 -22.35 -1.82 -3.70
CA GLY A 394 -21.02 -1.55 -3.22
C GLY A 394 -20.58 -0.11 -3.46
N VAL A 395 -19.81 0.44 -2.53
CA VAL A 395 -19.00 1.64 -2.73
C VAL A 395 -17.54 1.27 -2.48
N LEU A 396 -16.72 1.40 -3.52
CA LEU A 396 -15.28 1.13 -3.47
C LEU A 396 -14.51 2.46 -3.42
N ASP A 397 -14.06 2.84 -2.23
CA ASP A 397 -13.15 3.96 -2.01
C ASP A 397 -11.71 3.43 -2.01
N ILE A 398 -11.00 3.66 -3.10
CA ILE A 398 -9.59 3.27 -3.22
C ILE A 398 -8.67 4.48 -3.10
N TYR A 399 -7.48 4.25 -2.55
CA TYR A 399 -6.42 5.25 -2.54
C TYR A 399 -6.10 5.71 -3.98
N GLY A 400 -5.77 6.99 -4.12
CA GLY A 400 -5.39 7.58 -5.40
C GLY A 400 -4.01 7.13 -5.87
N PHE A 401 -3.70 7.47 -7.10
CA PHE A 401 -2.35 7.38 -7.64
C PHE A 401 -1.40 8.29 -6.83
N GLU A 402 -0.18 7.83 -6.54
CA GLU A 402 0.81 8.56 -5.75
C GLU A 402 2.10 8.81 -6.55
N ILE A 403 2.52 10.07 -6.59
CA ILE A 403 3.82 10.47 -7.15
C ILE A 403 4.53 11.33 -6.10
N LEU A 404 5.39 10.69 -5.31
CA LEU A 404 6.24 11.33 -4.31
C LEU A 404 7.66 11.52 -4.84
N GLU A 405 8.47 12.32 -4.14
CA GLU A 405 9.91 12.48 -4.44
C GLU A 405 10.64 11.13 -4.33
N ASN A 406 10.30 10.33 -3.31
CA ASN A 406 10.80 8.98 -3.11
C ASN A 406 9.62 8.01 -2.96
N ASN A 407 9.37 7.21 -4.00
CA ASN A 407 8.33 6.18 -3.99
C ASN A 407 8.91 4.84 -3.50
N SER A 408 8.27 4.22 -2.51
CA SER A 408 8.65 2.89 -2.01
C SER A 408 7.82 1.78 -2.66
N PHE A 409 7.94 0.56 -2.14
CA PHE A 409 7.16 -0.58 -2.63
C PHE A 409 5.65 -0.39 -2.45
N GLU A 410 5.25 0.36 -1.43
CA GLU A 410 3.87 0.70 -1.13
C GLU A 410 3.25 1.56 -2.25
N GLN A 411 3.91 2.66 -2.65
CA GLN A 411 3.47 3.46 -3.80
C GLN A 411 3.43 2.62 -5.08
N PHE A 412 4.37 1.69 -5.26
CA PHE A 412 4.35 0.78 -6.41
C PHE A 412 3.09 -0.10 -6.43
N VAL A 413 2.71 -0.72 -5.29
CA VAL A 413 1.48 -1.53 -5.19
C VAL A 413 0.24 -0.68 -5.36
N ILE A 414 0.23 0.53 -4.78
CA ILE A 414 -0.86 1.50 -4.91
C ILE A 414 -1.10 1.87 -6.37
N ASN A 415 -0.05 2.30 -7.07
CA ASN A 415 -0.13 2.72 -8.47
C ASN A 415 -0.46 1.56 -9.40
N TYR A 416 0.10 0.37 -9.13
CA TYR A 416 -0.25 -0.84 -9.87
C TYR A 416 -1.75 -1.18 -9.74
N CYS A 417 -2.32 -1.06 -8.54
CA CYS A 417 -3.76 -1.30 -8.36
C CYS A 417 -4.61 -0.29 -9.14
N ASN A 418 -4.21 0.98 -9.16
CA ASN A 418 -4.87 2.02 -9.95
C ASN A 418 -4.78 1.71 -11.45
N GLU A 419 -3.62 1.25 -11.93
CA GLU A 419 -3.44 0.85 -13.33
C GLU A 419 -4.37 -0.29 -13.76
N LYS A 420 -4.56 -1.30 -12.88
CA LYS A 420 -5.50 -2.41 -13.11
C LYS A 420 -6.95 -1.93 -13.18
N LEU A 421 -7.34 -1.01 -12.30
CA LEU A 421 -8.69 -0.44 -12.32
C LEU A 421 -8.92 0.40 -13.58
N GLN A 422 -7.93 1.21 -13.98
CA GLN A 422 -8.01 2.00 -15.20
C GLN A 422 -8.12 1.13 -16.45
N GLN A 423 -7.36 0.03 -16.52
CA GLN A 423 -7.46 -0.93 -17.62
C GLN A 423 -8.88 -1.48 -17.75
N VAL A 424 -9.46 -1.97 -16.65
CA VAL A 424 -10.82 -2.53 -16.64
C VAL A 424 -11.86 -1.47 -16.99
N PHE A 425 -11.72 -0.25 -16.47
CA PHE A 425 -12.61 0.87 -16.78
C PHE A 425 -12.63 1.17 -18.28
N ILE A 426 -11.47 1.38 -18.89
CA ILE A 426 -11.37 1.70 -20.33
C ILE A 426 -11.90 0.55 -21.21
N GLU A 427 -11.56 -0.70 -20.88
CA GLU A 427 -12.06 -1.87 -21.62
C GLU A 427 -13.60 -1.97 -21.57
N LEU A 428 -14.20 -1.74 -20.40
CA LEU A 428 -15.66 -1.77 -20.24
C LEU A 428 -16.34 -0.60 -20.95
N THR A 429 -15.86 0.63 -20.79
CA THR A 429 -16.42 1.80 -21.48
C THR A 429 -16.39 1.62 -22.99
N LEU A 430 -15.23 1.22 -23.56
CA LEU A 430 -15.12 1.03 -25.00
C LEU A 430 -16.07 -0.06 -25.52
N LYS A 431 -16.23 -1.14 -24.75
CA LYS A 431 -17.14 -2.24 -25.10
C LYS A 431 -18.60 -1.80 -25.07
N GLU A 432 -19.02 -1.08 -24.04
CA GLU A 432 -20.39 -0.56 -23.91
C GLU A 432 -20.73 0.38 -25.08
N GLU A 433 -19.82 1.31 -25.41
CA GLU A 433 -20.00 2.22 -26.57
C GLU A 433 -20.11 1.44 -27.89
N GLN A 434 -19.24 0.43 -28.11
CA GLN A 434 -19.33 -0.41 -29.31
C GLN A 434 -20.64 -1.20 -29.41
N GLU A 435 -21.15 -1.69 -28.29
CA GLU A 435 -22.42 -2.40 -28.22
C GLU A 435 -23.61 -1.48 -28.51
N GLU A 436 -23.57 -0.23 -28.03
CA GLU A 436 -24.60 0.77 -28.30
C GLU A 436 -24.62 1.18 -29.78
N TYR A 437 -23.45 1.48 -30.37
CA TYR A 437 -23.33 1.80 -31.81
C TYR A 437 -23.90 0.67 -32.67
N LYS A 438 -23.59 -0.58 -32.31
CA LYS A 438 -24.12 -1.75 -33.00
C LYS A 438 -25.64 -1.87 -32.86
N ARG A 439 -26.20 -1.56 -31.69
CA ARG A 439 -27.65 -1.60 -31.43
C ARG A 439 -28.40 -0.58 -32.27
N GLU A 440 -27.83 0.63 -32.39
CA GLU A 440 -28.38 1.73 -33.19
C GLU A 440 -28.06 1.61 -34.70
N GLY A 441 -27.30 0.58 -35.10
CA GLY A 441 -26.92 0.35 -36.50
C GLY A 441 -25.92 1.37 -37.06
N ILE A 442 -25.15 2.02 -36.19
CA ILE A 442 -24.15 3.04 -36.53
C ILE A 442 -22.78 2.35 -36.74
N PRO A 443 -22.05 2.65 -37.83
CA PRO A 443 -20.73 2.07 -38.06
C PRO A 443 -19.72 2.57 -37.03
N TRP A 444 -19.00 1.63 -36.39
CA TRP A 444 -17.93 1.96 -35.45
C TRP A 444 -16.71 2.52 -36.17
N THR A 445 -16.22 3.66 -35.69
CA THR A 445 -14.91 4.20 -36.10
C THR A 445 -13.89 3.87 -35.03
N LYS A 446 -12.74 3.33 -35.43
CA LYS A 446 -11.68 2.97 -34.50
C LYS A 446 -11.19 4.23 -33.76
N VAL A 447 -11.27 4.19 -32.43
CA VAL A 447 -10.70 5.20 -31.53
C VAL A 447 -9.33 4.71 -31.07
N ASP A 448 -8.30 5.53 -31.21
CA ASP A 448 -6.98 5.25 -30.65
C ASP A 448 -6.95 5.70 -29.18
N TYR A 449 -6.47 4.83 -28.29
CA TYR A 449 -6.35 5.08 -26.86
C TYR A 449 -5.10 4.38 -26.31
N PHE A 450 -4.68 4.76 -25.10
CA PHE A 450 -3.56 4.10 -24.43
C PHE A 450 -4.01 2.80 -23.77
N ASP A 451 -3.43 1.67 -24.18
CA ASP A 451 -3.71 0.37 -23.58
C ASP A 451 -2.89 0.18 -22.28
N ASN A 452 -3.53 0.42 -21.13
CA ASN A 452 -2.97 0.17 -19.80
C ASN A 452 -2.56 -1.30 -19.58
N GLY A 453 -3.12 -2.24 -20.36
CA GLY A 453 -2.78 -3.66 -20.32
C GLY A 453 -1.29 -3.92 -20.53
N ILE A 454 -0.56 -3.08 -21.26
CA ILE A 454 0.90 -3.23 -21.41
C ILE A 454 1.65 -2.97 -20.10
N ILE A 455 1.20 -2.02 -19.28
CA ILE A 455 1.82 -1.69 -17.98
C ILE A 455 1.44 -2.77 -16.96
N CYS A 456 0.17 -3.16 -16.91
CA CYS A 456 -0.31 -4.27 -16.09
C CYS A 456 0.46 -5.56 -16.42
N ASN A 457 0.59 -5.87 -17.71
CA ASN A 457 1.37 -7.01 -18.16
C ASN A 457 2.84 -6.85 -17.84
N LEU A 458 3.45 -5.67 -18.00
CA LEU A 458 4.84 -5.45 -17.58
C LEU A 458 5.03 -5.79 -16.10
N ILE A 459 4.08 -5.42 -15.24
CA ILE A 459 4.16 -5.65 -13.80
C ILE A 459 3.86 -7.13 -13.46
N GLU A 460 2.81 -7.73 -14.01
CA GLU A 460 2.37 -9.10 -13.70
C GLU A 460 3.12 -10.20 -14.45
N HIS A 461 3.43 -9.96 -15.72
CA HIS A 461 3.87 -10.96 -16.71
C HIS A 461 5.21 -10.59 -17.41
N GLY A 462 5.58 -9.32 -17.45
CA GLY A 462 6.79 -8.82 -18.10
C GLY A 462 7.92 -8.57 -17.11
N ASN A 463 7.66 -8.71 -15.81
CA ASN A 463 8.61 -8.53 -14.74
C ASN A 463 8.97 -9.90 -14.14
N PRO A 464 10.13 -10.49 -14.52
CA PRO A 464 10.59 -11.77 -13.99
C PRO A 464 10.75 -11.77 -12.46
N LYS A 465 10.84 -10.60 -11.80
CA LYS A 465 10.85 -10.50 -10.33
C LYS A 465 9.47 -10.78 -9.72
N LEU A 466 8.39 -10.32 -10.36
CA LEU A 466 7.00 -10.48 -9.90
C LEU A 466 6.36 -11.78 -10.38
N GLN A 467 6.71 -12.27 -11.57
CA GLN A 467 6.26 -13.59 -12.04
C GLN A 467 6.73 -14.73 -11.13
N LYS A 468 7.95 -14.64 -10.61
CA LYS A 468 8.45 -15.62 -9.63
C LYS A 468 7.78 -15.49 -8.25
N LEU A 469 7.04 -14.40 -7.98
CA LEU A 469 6.18 -14.27 -6.80
C LEU A 469 4.80 -14.94 -7.01
N LYS A 470 4.37 -15.19 -8.26
CA LYS A 470 3.15 -15.93 -8.64
C LYS A 470 3.38 -17.42 -8.96
N GLY A 471 4.55 -17.97 -8.66
CA GLY A 471 5.04 -19.23 -9.23
C GLY A 471 4.10 -20.44 -9.08
N LYS A 472 3.49 -20.85 -10.19
CA LYS A 472 3.31 -22.26 -10.53
C LYS A 472 4.68 -22.79 -11.00
N GLU A 473 5.16 -23.84 -10.35
CA GLU A 473 6.29 -24.74 -10.70
C GLU A 473 7.71 -24.52 -10.14
N GLU A 474 8.15 -23.35 -9.65
CA GLU A 474 9.51 -23.23 -9.02
C GLU A 474 9.53 -22.62 -7.59
N GLY A 475 8.36 -22.40 -7.01
CA GLY A 475 8.22 -21.81 -5.67
C GLY A 475 8.48 -20.28 -5.64
N PRO A 476 8.07 -19.61 -4.56
CA PRO A 476 8.15 -18.15 -4.46
C PRO A 476 9.60 -17.63 -4.47
N VAL A 477 9.82 -16.43 -5.03
CA VAL A 477 11.04 -15.64 -4.78
C VAL A 477 11.18 -15.44 -3.28
N LEU A 478 12.27 -15.92 -2.73
CA LEU A 478 12.64 -15.68 -1.33
C LEU A 478 13.23 -14.28 -1.16
N MET A 479 13.96 -13.78 -2.17
CA MET A 479 14.49 -12.43 -2.22
C MET A 479 14.83 -11.98 -3.65
N ALA A 480 14.62 -10.69 -3.94
CA ALA A 480 15.09 -10.04 -5.16
C ALA A 480 15.93 -8.82 -4.79
N ASP A 481 17.09 -8.67 -5.42
CA ASP A 481 17.96 -7.52 -5.19
C ASP A 481 18.57 -7.00 -6.50
N THR A 482 18.87 -5.70 -6.54
CA THR A 482 19.60 -5.09 -7.64
C THR A 482 21.09 -5.11 -7.29
N VAL A 483 21.82 -6.00 -7.95
CA VAL A 483 23.25 -6.21 -7.68
C VAL A 483 24.11 -5.71 -8.84
N LYS A 484 25.36 -5.37 -8.55
CA LYS A 484 26.37 -5.03 -9.56
C LYS A 484 27.32 -6.21 -9.71
N LYS A 485 27.28 -6.89 -10.86
CA LYS A 485 28.24 -7.95 -11.18
C LYS A 485 29.55 -7.32 -11.65
N VAL A 486 30.64 -7.67 -10.98
CA VAL A 486 32.00 -7.19 -11.29
C VAL A 486 32.60 -8.03 -12.41
N ASN A 487 33.10 -7.38 -13.47
CA ASN A 487 33.81 -8.04 -14.55
C ASN A 487 35.29 -8.25 -14.18
N ARG A 488 35.75 -9.50 -14.26
CA ARG A 488 37.13 -9.92 -13.94
C ARG A 488 38.22 -9.24 -14.76
N GLY A 489 37.94 -8.91 -16.02
CA GLY A 489 38.95 -8.45 -16.97
C GLY A 489 39.37 -7.00 -16.73
N ASN A 490 38.41 -6.18 -16.31
CA ASN A 490 38.57 -4.73 -16.24
C ASN A 490 37.99 -4.09 -14.97
N GLY A 491 37.45 -4.88 -14.03
CA GLY A 491 36.84 -4.38 -12.80
C GLY A 491 35.55 -3.58 -13.01
N LYS A 492 35.03 -3.48 -14.24
CA LYS A 492 33.80 -2.73 -14.53
C LYS A 492 32.60 -3.50 -13.98
N THR A 493 31.70 -2.79 -13.33
CA THR A 493 30.44 -3.34 -12.83
C THR A 493 29.34 -3.27 -13.88
N SER A 494 28.49 -4.28 -13.91
CA SER A 494 27.26 -4.30 -14.72
C SER A 494 26.06 -4.55 -13.81
N ALA A 495 25.02 -3.73 -13.94
CA ALA A 495 23.79 -3.91 -13.15
C ALA A 495 23.11 -5.22 -13.54
N ARG A 496 22.68 -5.98 -12.54
CA ARG A 496 21.98 -7.25 -12.64
C ARG A 496 20.89 -7.31 -11.61
N ILE A 497 19.88 -8.10 -11.91
CA ILE A 497 18.84 -8.46 -10.95
C ILE A 497 19.21 -9.84 -10.42
N LEU A 498 19.42 -9.95 -9.12
CA LEU A 498 19.60 -11.23 -8.44
C LEU A 498 18.26 -11.68 -7.88
N LEU A 499 17.89 -12.91 -8.19
CA LEU A 499 16.67 -13.56 -7.72
C LEU A 499 17.05 -14.83 -7.00
N LEU A 500 16.72 -14.90 -5.72
CA LEU A 500 16.87 -16.07 -4.89
C LEU A 500 15.51 -16.76 -4.77
N THR A 501 15.43 -18.01 -5.19
CA THR A 501 14.23 -18.87 -5.03
C THR A 501 14.51 -19.98 -4.03
N LYS A 502 13.54 -20.89 -3.83
CA LYS A 502 13.73 -22.10 -3.01
C LYS A 502 14.77 -23.07 -3.59
N GLY A 503 15.14 -22.96 -4.87
CA GLY A 503 16.04 -23.90 -5.52
C GLY A 503 17.21 -23.27 -6.28
N HIS A 504 17.16 -21.97 -6.58
CA HIS A 504 18.14 -21.35 -7.48
C HIS A 504 18.54 -19.91 -7.06
N VAL A 505 19.78 -19.54 -7.39
CA VAL A 505 20.23 -18.14 -7.53
C VAL A 505 20.26 -17.81 -9.02
N ILE A 506 19.49 -16.80 -9.42
CA ILE A 506 19.32 -16.42 -10.83
C ILE A 506 19.77 -14.97 -11.01
N LEU A 507 20.72 -14.72 -11.90
CA LEU A 507 21.14 -13.38 -12.32
C LEU A 507 20.57 -13.07 -13.71
N THR A 508 19.76 -12.02 -13.79
CA THR A 508 19.20 -11.53 -15.05
C THR A 508 19.83 -10.19 -15.43
N ASP A 509 19.86 -9.90 -16.72
CA ASP A 509 20.19 -8.55 -17.17
C ASP A 509 19.09 -7.59 -16.71
N ALA A 510 19.46 -6.37 -16.31
CA ALA A 510 18.48 -5.34 -15.98
C ALA A 510 17.74 -4.82 -17.22
N LYS A 511 18.31 -5.00 -18.42
CA LYS A 511 17.76 -4.49 -19.70
C LYS A 511 17.21 -5.58 -20.63
N LYS A 512 17.43 -6.87 -20.34
CA LYS A 512 16.99 -8.00 -21.18
C LYS A 512 16.37 -9.08 -20.29
N SER A 513 15.15 -9.51 -20.60
CA SER A 513 14.34 -10.44 -19.79
C SER A 513 14.81 -11.91 -19.80
N GLN A 514 16.03 -12.21 -20.26
CA GLN A 514 16.58 -13.56 -20.27
C GLN A 514 17.54 -13.78 -19.09
N ALA A 515 17.42 -14.93 -18.42
CA ALA A 515 18.35 -15.36 -17.37
C ALA A 515 19.74 -15.55 -17.97
N GLN A 516 20.75 -14.84 -17.44
CA GLN A 516 22.13 -14.93 -17.93
C GLN A 516 22.96 -15.95 -17.14
N ILE A 517 22.61 -16.15 -15.87
CA ILE A 517 23.22 -17.15 -14.99
C ILE A 517 22.10 -17.74 -14.12
N VAL A 518 21.99 -19.05 -14.10
CA VAL A 518 21.12 -19.82 -13.21
C VAL A 518 22.03 -20.78 -12.46
N VAL A 519 22.04 -20.70 -11.13
CA VAL A 519 22.85 -21.55 -10.26
C VAL A 519 21.89 -22.27 -9.31
N GLY A 520 21.82 -23.59 -9.39
CA GLY A 520 21.12 -24.39 -8.38
C GLY A 520 21.77 -24.24 -7.01
N LEU A 521 20.98 -24.17 -5.94
CA LEU A 521 21.48 -23.96 -4.58
C LEU A 521 22.40 -25.09 -4.11
N GLU A 522 22.24 -26.30 -4.65
CA GLU A 522 23.14 -27.44 -4.48
C GLU A 522 24.57 -27.17 -4.97
N ASN A 523 24.71 -26.24 -5.92
CA ASN A 523 26.01 -25.87 -6.51
C ASN A 523 26.68 -24.67 -5.82
N VAL A 524 26.04 -24.06 -4.81
CA VAL A 524 26.60 -22.91 -4.08
C VAL A 524 27.50 -23.41 -2.96
N ALA A 525 28.81 -23.53 -3.20
CA ALA A 525 29.76 -24.07 -2.23
C ALA A 525 29.93 -23.18 -0.97
N GLY A 526 29.96 -21.86 -1.14
CA GLY A 526 30.18 -20.91 -0.04
C GLY A 526 30.08 -19.46 -0.50
N VAL A 527 30.26 -18.53 0.45
CA VAL A 527 30.31 -17.09 0.20
C VAL A 527 31.49 -16.48 0.95
N SER A 528 32.22 -15.57 0.30
CA SER A 528 33.14 -14.66 0.98
C SER A 528 32.59 -13.24 0.96
N VAL A 529 32.63 -12.55 2.09
CA VAL A 529 32.22 -11.14 2.23
C VAL A 529 33.31 -10.35 2.96
N THR A 530 33.34 -9.04 2.79
CA THR A 530 34.30 -8.18 3.52
C THR A 530 33.70 -7.71 4.84
N SER A 531 34.55 -7.25 5.77
CA SER A 531 34.13 -6.57 7.00
C SER A 531 33.74 -5.09 6.78
N PHE A 532 33.94 -4.57 5.56
CA PHE A 532 33.64 -3.19 5.23
C PHE A 532 32.15 -3.02 4.86
N ARG A 533 31.56 -1.85 5.09
CA ARG A 533 30.19 -1.50 4.63
C ARG A 533 30.14 -1.26 3.11
N ASP A 534 30.86 -2.06 2.32
CA ASP A 534 31.10 -1.88 0.89
C ASP A 534 30.13 -2.65 -0.01
N GLY A 535 29.42 -3.64 0.55
CA GLY A 535 28.46 -4.47 -0.16
C GLY A 535 29.07 -5.56 -1.03
N LEU A 536 30.40 -5.75 -1.01
CA LEU A 536 31.12 -6.69 -1.87
C LEU A 536 31.05 -8.11 -1.31
N PHE A 537 30.64 -9.07 -2.15
CA PHE A 537 30.70 -10.49 -1.81
C PHE A 537 31.00 -11.37 -3.04
N SER A 538 31.58 -12.54 -2.78
CA SER A 538 31.88 -13.57 -3.77
C SER A 538 31.02 -14.80 -3.51
N LEU A 539 30.30 -15.26 -4.52
CA LEU A 539 29.58 -16.53 -4.52
C LEU A 539 30.51 -17.64 -5.04
N HIS A 540 30.91 -18.57 -4.17
CA HIS A 540 31.76 -19.70 -4.53
C HIS A 540 30.92 -20.86 -5.02
N LEU A 541 31.27 -21.43 -6.18
CA LEU A 541 30.51 -22.52 -6.81
C LEU A 541 31.29 -23.84 -6.74
N SER A 542 30.58 -24.97 -6.66
CA SER A 542 31.18 -26.31 -6.72
C SER A 542 31.67 -26.65 -8.13
N GLU A 543 32.72 -27.47 -8.24
CA GLU A 543 33.37 -27.80 -9.52
C GLU A 543 32.51 -28.71 -10.44
N MET A 544 31.43 -29.31 -9.92
CA MET A 544 30.54 -30.20 -10.67
C MET A 544 29.30 -29.46 -11.21
N SER A 545 29.49 -28.63 -12.23
CA SER A 545 28.39 -28.25 -13.12
C SER A 545 28.85 -28.44 -14.58
N SER A 546 28.29 -29.47 -15.21
CA SER A 546 28.51 -29.85 -16.60
C SER A 546 28.16 -28.72 -17.58
N ALA A 547 28.97 -28.63 -18.65
CA ALA A 547 28.83 -27.82 -19.86
C ALA A 547 29.02 -26.29 -19.82
N ASP A 548 28.77 -25.54 -18.73
CA ASP A 548 28.76 -24.05 -18.82
C ASP A 548 29.44 -23.24 -17.68
N SER A 549 30.24 -23.88 -16.82
CA SER A 549 30.74 -23.27 -15.57
C SER A 549 31.59 -21.99 -15.78
N LYS A 550 31.06 -20.82 -15.40
CA LYS A 550 31.78 -19.54 -15.44
C LYS A 550 32.62 -19.28 -14.18
N GLY A 551 32.71 -20.24 -13.26
CA GLY A 551 33.39 -20.11 -11.97
C GLY A 551 32.62 -19.26 -10.94
N ASP A 552 33.30 -18.90 -9.87
CA ASP A 552 32.79 -18.04 -8.80
C ASP A 552 32.30 -16.67 -9.33
N ILE A 553 31.38 -16.03 -8.59
CA ILE A 553 30.74 -14.79 -9.04
C ILE A 553 30.99 -13.66 -8.03
N LEU A 554 31.62 -12.58 -8.48
CA LEU A 554 31.84 -11.37 -7.68
C LEU A 554 30.72 -10.36 -7.89
N LEU A 555 30.04 -10.00 -6.80
CA LEU A 555 28.85 -9.15 -6.78
C LEU A 555 29.01 -8.02 -5.75
N VAL A 556 28.33 -6.90 -6.00
CA VAL A 556 28.15 -5.81 -5.03
C VAL A 556 26.67 -5.59 -4.83
N SER A 557 26.22 -5.60 -3.57
CA SER A 557 24.83 -5.40 -3.15
C SER A 557 24.77 -4.41 -2.00
N ASP A 558 23.84 -3.47 -2.05
CA ASP A 558 23.58 -2.56 -0.92
C ASP A 558 22.82 -3.27 0.23
N HIS A 559 22.28 -4.46 -0.03
CA HIS A 559 21.53 -5.32 0.90
C HIS A 559 22.27 -6.64 1.19
N VAL A 560 23.60 -6.65 1.13
CA VAL A 560 24.41 -7.89 1.18
C VAL A 560 24.09 -8.77 2.39
N VAL A 561 23.84 -8.17 3.57
CA VAL A 561 23.54 -8.92 4.80
C VAL A 561 22.20 -9.65 4.69
N GLU A 562 21.16 -8.95 4.24
CA GLU A 562 19.82 -9.55 4.03
C GLU A 562 19.89 -10.64 2.96
N LEU A 563 20.62 -10.38 1.88
CA LEU A 563 20.81 -11.30 0.77
C LEU A 563 21.50 -12.60 1.21
N LEU A 564 22.59 -12.48 1.97
CA LEU A 564 23.32 -13.65 2.46
C LEU A 564 22.52 -14.41 3.52
N ALA A 565 21.79 -13.72 4.39
CA ALA A 565 20.92 -14.38 5.37
C ALA A 565 19.81 -15.20 4.70
N LYS A 566 19.17 -14.64 3.66
CA LYS A 566 18.15 -15.34 2.87
C LYS A 566 18.75 -16.49 2.07
N MET A 567 19.92 -16.29 1.47
CA MET A 567 20.62 -17.32 0.68
C MET A 567 21.09 -18.48 1.56
N TYR A 568 21.61 -18.20 2.75
CA TYR A 568 21.95 -19.21 3.74
C TYR A 568 20.73 -20.07 4.09
N GLN A 569 19.60 -19.43 4.38
CA GLN A 569 18.34 -20.14 4.67
C GLN A 569 17.88 -20.98 3.48
N ALA A 570 17.91 -20.41 2.27
CA ALA A 570 17.49 -21.10 1.06
C ALA A 570 18.35 -22.34 0.76
N VAL A 571 19.69 -22.23 0.87
CA VAL A 571 20.61 -23.36 0.67
C VAL A 571 20.38 -24.43 1.74
N LEU A 572 20.20 -24.01 3.00
CA LEU A 572 19.92 -24.94 4.10
C LEU A 572 18.60 -25.69 3.87
N ASP A 573 17.55 -25.00 3.47
CA ASP A 573 16.24 -25.61 3.21
C ASP A 573 16.30 -26.57 2.00
N ALA A 574 16.96 -26.14 0.92
CA ALA A 574 17.01 -26.89 -0.34
C ALA A 574 17.94 -28.11 -0.29
N THR A 575 19.08 -28.00 0.41
CA THR A 575 20.15 -29.00 0.33
C THR A 575 20.49 -29.63 1.68
N GLN A 576 19.84 -29.19 2.77
CA GLN A 576 20.13 -29.62 4.15
C GLN A 576 21.60 -29.41 4.55
N ARG A 577 22.30 -28.48 3.87
CA ARG A 577 23.72 -28.16 4.09
C ARG A 577 23.83 -26.71 4.54
N GLN A 578 24.66 -26.45 5.55
CA GLN A 578 24.99 -25.09 5.94
C GLN A 578 25.87 -24.43 4.87
N LEU A 579 25.45 -23.24 4.41
CA LEU A 579 26.25 -22.44 3.50
C LEU A 579 27.43 -21.83 4.26
N SER A 580 28.66 -22.16 3.86
CA SER A 580 29.86 -21.56 4.46
C SER A 580 29.94 -20.07 4.11
N VAL A 581 29.96 -19.19 5.11
CA VAL A 581 30.13 -17.74 4.95
C VAL A 581 31.43 -17.32 5.63
N THR A 582 32.37 -16.77 4.86
CA THR A 582 33.68 -16.32 5.35
C THR A 582 33.78 -14.80 5.28
N VAL A 583 34.10 -14.15 6.40
CA VAL A 583 34.38 -12.71 6.43
C VAL A 583 35.89 -12.51 6.32
N THR A 584 36.37 -11.90 5.24
CA THR A 584 37.81 -11.68 5.01
C THR A 584 38.05 -10.56 4.00
N GLU A 585 39.10 -9.78 4.20
CA GLU A 585 39.57 -8.75 3.26
C GLU A 585 40.42 -9.36 2.14
N LYS A 586 40.73 -10.66 2.24
CA LYS A 586 41.49 -11.42 1.23
C LYS A 586 40.79 -12.73 0.94
N PHE A 587 40.31 -12.88 -0.29
CA PHE A 587 39.71 -14.13 -0.76
C PHE A 587 40.12 -14.42 -2.20
N SER A 588 40.10 -15.69 -2.57
CA SER A 588 40.42 -16.15 -3.91
C SER A 588 39.14 -16.53 -4.65
N VAL A 589 38.99 -16.03 -5.87
CA VAL A 589 37.83 -16.28 -6.73
C VAL A 589 38.28 -17.25 -7.82
N LYS A 590 37.72 -18.47 -7.82
CA LYS A 590 38.09 -19.55 -8.74
C LYS A 590 37.30 -19.48 -10.05
N PHE A 591 38.00 -19.63 -11.16
CA PHE A 591 37.43 -19.72 -12.51
C PHE A 591 38.07 -20.89 -13.27
N LYS A 592 37.41 -21.35 -14.35
CA LYS A 592 37.80 -22.54 -15.16
C LYS A 592 39.32 -22.79 -15.25
N ASP A 593 40.10 -21.78 -15.68
CA ASP A 593 41.55 -21.94 -15.92
C ASP A 593 42.43 -21.00 -15.05
N SER A 594 41.87 -20.30 -14.05
CA SER A 594 42.65 -19.36 -13.23
C SER A 594 41.97 -18.97 -11.92
N SER A 595 42.77 -18.68 -10.90
CA SER A 595 42.31 -18.02 -9.67
C SER A 595 42.75 -16.55 -9.67
N VAL A 596 41.90 -15.70 -9.10
CA VAL A 596 42.21 -14.28 -8.88
C VAL A 596 42.17 -14.00 -7.39
N ALA A 597 43.29 -13.54 -6.84
CA ALA A 597 43.36 -13.07 -5.47
C ALA A 597 42.75 -11.66 -5.37
N VAL A 598 41.63 -11.54 -4.67
CA VAL A 598 40.98 -10.28 -4.37
C VAL A 598 41.47 -9.79 -3.01
N LYS A 599 42.07 -8.60 -2.99
CA LYS A 599 42.47 -7.92 -1.75
C LYS A 599 41.70 -6.62 -1.63
N VAL A 600 40.95 -6.48 -0.54
CA VAL A 600 40.16 -5.30 -0.24
C VAL A 600 40.96 -4.42 0.73
N ILE A 601 41.08 -3.14 0.40
CA ILE A 601 41.83 -2.15 1.17
C ILE A 601 40.99 -0.89 1.38
N GLN A 602 41.27 -0.19 2.48
CA GLN A 602 40.68 1.10 2.77
C GLN A 602 41.41 2.20 1.99
N GLY A 603 40.67 3.07 1.31
CA GLY A 603 41.21 4.19 0.52
C GLY A 603 41.14 5.55 1.24
N PRO A 604 41.82 6.58 0.71
CA PRO A 604 41.78 7.94 1.26
C PRO A 604 40.38 8.57 1.17
N GLN A 605 40.06 9.48 2.10
CA GLN A 605 38.84 10.29 2.09
C GLN A 605 38.88 11.27 0.89
N GLY A 606 37.79 11.34 0.10
CA GLY A 606 37.75 12.27 -1.03
C GLY A 606 36.44 12.25 -1.84
N ALA A 607 36.11 13.40 -2.44
CA ALA A 607 34.90 13.64 -3.21
C ALA A 607 34.88 12.82 -4.52
N GLY A 608 34.00 11.84 -4.62
CA GLY A 608 33.71 11.14 -5.88
C GLY A 608 32.56 10.13 -5.76
N ASN A 609 31.77 9.99 -6.82
CA ASN A 609 30.45 9.33 -6.84
C ASN A 609 30.45 7.78 -6.73
N SER A 610 31.59 7.09 -6.58
CA SER A 610 31.64 5.60 -6.54
C SER A 610 32.24 5.05 -5.24
N LYS A 611 31.43 4.27 -4.49
CA LYS A 611 31.76 3.66 -3.19
C LYS A 611 32.92 2.64 -3.23
N LEU A 612 33.15 1.99 -4.38
CA LEU A 612 34.19 0.98 -4.62
C LEU A 612 34.99 1.30 -5.88
N THR A 613 36.32 1.17 -5.82
CA THR A 613 37.21 1.25 -7.00
C THR A 613 37.96 -0.07 -7.19
N PHE A 614 37.86 -0.68 -8.37
CA PHE A 614 38.51 -1.94 -8.70
C PHE A 614 39.77 -1.68 -9.54
N LYS A 615 40.95 -2.07 -9.05
CA LYS A 615 42.23 -1.94 -9.76
C LYS A 615 42.87 -3.31 -9.95
N LYS A 616 43.05 -3.71 -11.21
CA LYS A 616 43.76 -4.94 -11.55
C LYS A 616 45.26 -4.78 -11.25
N LYS A 617 45.87 -5.76 -10.58
CA LYS A 617 47.30 -5.83 -10.24
C LYS A 617 47.88 -7.08 -10.91
N GLY A 618 48.25 -6.96 -12.19
CA GLY A 618 48.71 -8.11 -13.00
C GLY A 618 47.60 -9.09 -13.37
N SER A 619 47.95 -10.29 -13.85
CA SER A 619 46.99 -11.25 -14.41
C SER A 619 46.16 -12.01 -13.36
N HIS A 620 46.64 -12.10 -12.11
CA HIS A 620 46.06 -12.96 -11.06
C HIS A 620 45.71 -12.24 -9.76
N SER A 621 45.70 -10.89 -9.73
CA SER A 621 45.31 -10.13 -8.54
C SER A 621 44.43 -8.92 -8.88
N MET A 622 43.46 -8.67 -8.00
CA MET A 622 42.56 -7.52 -8.04
C MET A 622 42.57 -6.84 -6.67
N GLU A 623 42.87 -5.55 -6.65
CA GLU A 623 42.79 -4.71 -5.47
C GLU A 623 41.49 -3.93 -5.52
N VAL A 624 40.69 -4.01 -4.45
CA VAL A 624 39.43 -3.28 -4.32
C VAL A 624 39.60 -2.23 -3.24
N THR A 625 39.43 -0.96 -3.60
CA THR A 625 39.53 0.16 -2.67
C THR A 625 38.14 0.61 -2.24
N VAL A 626 37.88 0.57 -0.94
CA VAL A 626 36.65 1.06 -0.30
C VAL A 626 36.84 2.54 0.07
N ARG A 627 35.96 3.43 -0.38
CA ARG A 627 35.97 4.85 0.01
C ARG A 627 35.04 5.10 1.19
N MET A 628 35.50 5.87 2.18
CA MET A 628 34.67 6.35 3.29
C MET A 628 33.84 7.55 2.82
N LEU A 629 32.53 7.52 3.05
CA LEU A 629 31.66 8.70 2.91
C LEU A 629 31.94 9.64 4.09
N GLN A 630 31.97 10.95 3.84
CA GLN A 630 32.00 11.96 4.90
C GLN A 630 30.77 11.73 5.80
N ILE A 631 31.01 11.50 7.09
CA ILE A 631 30.04 11.89 8.11
C ILE A 631 30.14 13.41 8.11
N GLY A 632 29.14 14.10 7.57
CA GLY A 632 29.10 15.56 7.59
C GLY A 632 28.99 16.05 9.03
N GLU A 633 29.83 17.01 9.39
CA GLU A 633 29.82 17.76 10.65
C GLU A 633 28.55 18.63 10.78
N GLU A 634 27.38 18.01 10.95
CA GLU A 634 26.17 18.68 11.47
C GLU A 634 25.64 18.04 12.77
N GLU A 635 26.45 17.22 13.46
CA GLU A 635 26.04 16.49 14.67
C GLU A 635 26.81 16.84 15.97
N GLU A 636 27.46 18.01 16.07
CA GLU A 636 28.08 18.46 17.34
C GLU A 636 27.42 19.70 17.98
N GLY A 637 26.15 19.94 17.65
CA GLY A 637 25.39 21.09 18.18
C GLY A 637 24.02 20.75 18.75
N ALA A 638 23.85 19.60 19.42
CA ALA A 638 22.64 19.32 20.21
C ALA A 638 22.92 18.23 21.25
N ILE A 639 23.13 18.65 22.51
CA ILE A 639 22.81 17.83 23.68
C ILE A 639 21.42 18.26 24.15
#